data_AF-A0A7S0SQA8-F1
#
_entry.id   AF-A0A7S0SQA8-F1
#
_cell.length_a   1.000
_cell.length_b   1.000
_cell.length_c   1.000
_cell.angle_alpha   90.00
_cell.angle_beta   90.00
_cell.angle_gamma   90.00
#
_symmetry.space_group_name_H-M   'P 1'
#
loop_
_entity.id
_entity.type
_entity.pdbx_description
1 polymer ?
#
loop_
_entity_poly.entity_id
_entity_poly.type
_entity_poly.pdbx_seq_one_letter_code
_entity_poly.pdbx_strand_id
1 'polypeptide(L)'
;FDDYVYAQDLFLSSSYPTAALEMRKDLLQWDQALKLAEALQLSSEIPFICIQYGQILEFKHDIELALKIYENAVQLDSANTIALSGIARCSLKVGNLRNGIRLANDINDNQLYIDCGDILLNQKQYNEAVTLYLKASQYDKAALIYTKYLIKQDKSKIKEAASIMNKVQNDSLNSSFARLCITAGNYIEAMKAYERAKDIDKVVELKLRNLDQIQEAFDIARQSATSQGAQVVADYCVETKDFRGAIEFLLIANKSEDAFKLAITNNLMDIYTSFIQDTISADDAEKIANYYEKQQDFGKAGRYYSVCGKYAKALSLFIQCGDREIDEAIAVVGKSQNEKLIHQLIDFLVGEKDGVPKDPNYIYRLHMALKKYEDAAKTALIIARQEQDLGNYSLAHSVISEIIRHLEDNNIRVSLQIRQLFILLHSYILVKIFVKHNDHVNAARLLLRVAQNISKFPQHMIPILISTVIECQRGGLKKSSYEYAVMLMRPEHRLSIDVNIRRKIEMIVRRKSSIVDETPEDLSPDPISNQLIPCTQLESPVTRDAIPMCIITGKHLVLDDWCFCPNSKFPALYSEYLKFIEREIALQSKILSGDNTDNQPQTNGSLIVNDPVVNKPITANDLKLCSKEEALAYIQKYNDIKSKENDANNVKEDSNAVDNKTNSEDNDASTNKSKSNSKNDANTKSTNSKDVRNRRERNKRAAANALIGGKMIDDKDM
;
A
#
# COMPACT_ATOMS: atom_id res chain seq x y z
N PHE A 1 -84.65 -23.73 33.60
CA PHE A 1 -83.21 -23.53 33.36
C PHE A 1 -82.57 -23.26 34.72
N ASP A 2 -81.41 -23.86 35.01
CA ASP A 2 -80.71 -23.91 36.31
C ASP A 2 -81.25 -24.85 37.41
N ASP A 3 -82.24 -25.71 37.14
CA ASP A 3 -82.61 -26.78 38.09
C ASP A 3 -81.76 -28.04 37.87
N TYR A 4 -80.53 -27.97 38.34
CA TYR A 4 -79.54 -29.04 38.18
C TYR A 4 -79.86 -30.30 39.02
N VAL A 5 -80.65 -30.17 40.08
CA VAL A 5 -81.07 -31.32 40.91
C VAL A 5 -82.14 -32.12 40.16
N TYR A 6 -83.14 -31.44 39.63
CA TYR A 6 -84.15 -32.08 38.80
C TYR A 6 -83.56 -32.69 37.52
N ALA A 7 -82.61 -32.00 36.87
CA ALA A 7 -81.87 -32.54 35.72
C ALA A 7 -81.07 -33.81 36.08
N GLN A 8 -80.44 -33.85 37.25
CA GLN A 8 -79.73 -35.04 37.73
C GLN A 8 -80.68 -36.23 37.89
N ASP A 9 -81.84 -36.04 38.52
CA ASP A 9 -82.82 -37.12 38.72
C ASP A 9 -83.36 -37.65 37.38
N LEU A 10 -83.56 -36.75 36.40
CA LEU A 10 -83.93 -37.13 35.03
C LEU A 10 -82.82 -37.92 34.32
N PHE A 11 -81.56 -37.53 34.44
CA PHE A 11 -80.45 -38.29 33.86
C PHE A 11 -80.28 -39.66 34.53
N LEU A 12 -80.40 -39.74 35.86
CA LEU A 12 -80.32 -40.99 36.61
C LEU A 12 -81.46 -41.97 36.26
N SER A 13 -82.64 -41.47 35.91
CA SER A 13 -83.79 -42.29 35.45
C SER A 13 -83.77 -42.60 33.94
N SER A 14 -82.82 -42.04 33.19
CA SER A 14 -82.68 -42.24 31.75
C SER A 14 -81.85 -43.48 31.39
N SER A 15 -81.73 -43.77 30.09
CA SER A 15 -80.85 -44.82 29.56
C SER A 15 -79.34 -44.53 29.73
N TYR A 16 -78.96 -43.31 30.12
CA TYR A 16 -77.57 -42.87 30.26
C TYR A 16 -77.33 -42.17 31.62
N PRO A 17 -77.27 -42.91 32.73
CA PRO A 17 -77.06 -42.33 34.07
C PRO A 17 -75.68 -41.67 34.24
N THR A 18 -74.69 -42.00 33.40
CA THR A 18 -73.36 -41.37 33.38
C THR A 18 -73.42 -39.88 33.00
N ALA A 19 -74.43 -39.45 32.24
CA ALA A 19 -74.61 -38.04 31.88
C ALA A 19 -74.86 -37.15 33.12
N ALA A 20 -75.46 -37.70 34.19
CA ALA A 20 -75.64 -36.98 35.45
C ALA A 20 -74.28 -36.65 36.11
N LEU A 21 -73.32 -37.57 36.00
CA LEU A 21 -71.97 -37.41 36.53
C LEU A 21 -71.18 -36.40 35.70
N GLU A 22 -71.22 -36.51 34.37
CA GLU A 22 -70.57 -35.57 33.45
C GLU A 22 -71.06 -34.13 33.68
N MET A 23 -72.38 -33.94 33.79
CA MET A 23 -72.98 -32.64 34.13
C MET A 23 -72.42 -32.07 35.43
N ARG A 24 -72.29 -32.89 36.49
CA ARG A 24 -71.76 -32.42 37.80
C ARG A 24 -70.25 -32.13 37.76
N LYS A 25 -69.48 -32.87 36.95
CA LYS A 25 -68.06 -32.57 36.68
C LYS A 25 -67.91 -31.23 35.94
N ASP A 26 -68.73 -31.00 34.91
CA ASP A 26 -68.72 -29.75 34.13
C ASP A 26 -69.12 -28.52 34.96
N LEU A 27 -70.02 -28.70 35.92
CA LEU A 27 -70.42 -27.66 36.88
C LEU A 27 -69.40 -27.46 38.03
N LEU A 28 -68.28 -28.20 38.04
CA LEU A 28 -67.26 -28.19 39.10
C LEU A 28 -67.80 -28.53 40.50
N GLN A 29 -68.89 -29.30 40.58
CA GLN A 29 -69.54 -29.71 41.84
C GLN A 29 -68.99 -31.06 42.31
N TRP A 30 -67.70 -31.08 42.64
CA TRP A 30 -66.93 -32.29 42.86
C TRP A 30 -67.42 -33.19 44.02
N ASP A 31 -67.90 -32.61 45.13
CA ASP A 31 -68.46 -33.41 46.24
C ASP A 31 -69.72 -34.19 45.83
N GLN A 32 -70.55 -33.59 44.96
CA GLN A 32 -71.75 -34.25 44.44
C GLN A 32 -71.38 -35.25 43.34
N ALA A 33 -70.42 -34.92 42.49
CA ALA A 33 -69.89 -35.84 41.47
C ALA A 33 -69.26 -37.09 42.12
N LEU A 34 -68.53 -36.95 43.21
CA LEU A 34 -67.90 -38.07 43.91
C LEU A 34 -68.96 -39.01 44.55
N LYS A 35 -69.98 -38.44 45.20
CA LYS A 35 -71.13 -39.20 45.72
C LYS A 35 -71.90 -39.95 44.62
N LEU A 36 -72.08 -39.32 43.46
CA LEU A 36 -72.73 -39.95 42.31
C LEU A 36 -71.88 -41.07 41.71
N ALA A 37 -70.56 -40.89 41.60
CA ALA A 37 -69.65 -41.91 41.12
C ALA A 37 -69.63 -43.15 42.04
N GLU A 38 -69.68 -42.94 43.36
CA GLU A 38 -69.83 -44.01 44.36
C GLU A 38 -71.19 -44.72 44.24
N ALA A 39 -72.28 -43.96 44.12
CA ALA A 39 -73.64 -44.50 43.99
C ALA A 39 -73.84 -45.32 42.70
N LEU A 40 -73.19 -44.92 41.60
CA LEU A 40 -73.19 -45.62 40.32
C LEU A 40 -72.13 -46.75 40.25
N GLN A 41 -71.36 -46.98 41.32
CA GLN A 41 -70.31 -48.01 41.41
C GLN A 41 -69.24 -47.90 40.32
N LEU A 42 -68.96 -46.69 39.83
CA LEU A 42 -67.98 -46.40 38.78
C LEU A 42 -66.56 -46.32 39.37
N SER A 43 -66.04 -47.44 39.90
CA SER A 43 -64.76 -47.50 40.61
C SER A 43 -63.55 -47.00 39.80
N SER A 44 -63.60 -47.09 38.46
CA SER A 44 -62.55 -46.60 37.57
C SER A 44 -62.52 -45.07 37.41
N GLU A 45 -63.65 -44.37 37.61
CA GLU A 45 -63.76 -42.92 37.42
C GLU A 45 -63.44 -42.13 38.70
N ILE A 46 -63.56 -42.77 39.87
CA ILE A 46 -63.36 -42.12 41.18
C ILE A 46 -61.94 -41.52 41.32
N PRO A 47 -60.83 -42.23 40.98
CA PRO A 47 -59.49 -41.65 41.07
C PRO A 47 -59.32 -40.39 40.20
N PHE A 48 -59.92 -40.37 39.00
CA PHE A 48 -59.86 -39.23 38.09
C PHE A 48 -60.59 -38.01 38.67
N ILE A 49 -61.79 -38.22 39.24
CA ILE A 49 -62.57 -37.18 39.92
C ILE A 49 -61.81 -36.65 41.14
N CYS A 50 -61.21 -37.52 41.95
CA CYS A 50 -60.40 -37.12 43.09
C CYS A 50 -59.19 -36.27 42.68
N ILE A 51 -58.50 -36.62 41.58
CA ILE A 51 -57.37 -35.84 41.07
C ILE A 51 -57.82 -34.43 40.64
N GLN A 52 -58.89 -34.33 39.85
CA GLN A 52 -59.42 -33.03 39.40
C GLN A 52 -59.91 -32.18 40.58
N TYR A 53 -60.57 -32.82 41.56
CA TYR A 53 -61.01 -32.15 42.77
C TYR A 53 -59.83 -31.62 43.59
N GLY A 54 -58.81 -32.47 43.80
CA GLY A 54 -57.56 -32.11 44.48
C GLY A 54 -56.86 -30.92 43.83
N GLN A 55 -56.81 -30.85 42.50
CA GLN A 55 -56.20 -29.74 41.76
C GLN A 55 -56.92 -28.42 42.00
N ILE A 56 -58.25 -28.43 42.04
CA ILE A 56 -59.06 -27.23 42.30
C ILE A 56 -58.93 -26.78 43.76
N LEU A 57 -58.82 -27.72 44.70
CA LEU A 57 -58.57 -27.42 46.11
C LEU A 57 -57.17 -26.84 46.32
N GLU A 58 -56.16 -27.39 45.64
CA GLU A 58 -54.79 -26.81 45.62
C GLU A 58 -54.80 -25.36 45.12
N PHE A 59 -55.58 -25.09 44.07
CA PHE A 59 -55.75 -23.75 43.50
C PHE A 59 -56.49 -22.80 44.46
N LYS A 60 -57.49 -23.30 45.20
CA LYS A 60 -58.20 -22.55 46.25
C LYS A 60 -57.40 -22.38 47.54
N HIS A 61 -56.17 -22.91 47.60
CA HIS A 61 -55.32 -22.94 48.78
C HIS A 61 -55.88 -23.75 49.98
N ASP A 62 -56.83 -24.65 49.76
CA ASP A 62 -57.31 -25.60 50.78
C ASP A 62 -56.45 -26.87 50.76
N ILE A 63 -55.24 -26.76 51.31
CA ILE A 63 -54.17 -27.75 51.15
C ILE A 63 -54.43 -29.02 51.96
N GLU A 64 -55.02 -28.91 53.15
CA GLU A 64 -55.29 -30.06 54.02
C GLU A 64 -56.38 -30.96 53.43
N LEU A 65 -57.44 -30.35 52.87
CA LEU A 65 -58.50 -31.11 52.21
C LEU A 65 -58.00 -31.70 50.88
N ALA A 66 -57.21 -30.95 50.11
CA ALA A 66 -56.57 -31.45 48.90
C ALA A 66 -55.70 -32.69 49.17
N LEU A 67 -54.89 -32.68 50.24
CA LEU A 67 -54.04 -33.80 50.61
C LEU A 67 -54.87 -35.07 50.86
N LYS A 68 -55.95 -34.98 51.64
CA LYS A 68 -56.86 -36.11 51.92
C LYS A 68 -57.50 -36.66 50.65
N ILE A 69 -57.94 -35.78 49.74
CA ILE A 69 -58.57 -36.18 48.49
C ILE A 69 -57.57 -36.90 47.57
N TYR A 70 -56.31 -36.46 47.50
CA TYR A 70 -55.28 -37.19 46.75
C TYR A 70 -54.88 -38.52 47.40
N GLU A 71 -54.82 -38.59 48.74
CA GLU A 71 -54.59 -39.85 49.46
C GLU A 71 -55.68 -40.88 49.15
N ASN A 72 -56.94 -40.45 49.08
CA ASN A 72 -58.06 -41.30 48.67
C ASN A 72 -57.89 -41.80 47.23
N ALA A 73 -57.40 -40.96 46.31
CA ALA A 73 -57.10 -41.38 44.94
C ALA A 73 -56.00 -42.45 44.90
N VAL A 74 -54.94 -42.30 45.69
CA VAL A 74 -53.81 -43.26 45.76
C VAL A 74 -54.19 -44.57 46.44
N GLN A 75 -55.12 -44.57 47.39
CA GLN A 75 -55.64 -45.81 47.99
C GLN A 75 -56.34 -46.71 46.97
N LEU A 76 -57.01 -46.10 45.98
CA LEU A 76 -57.73 -46.79 44.92
C LEU A 76 -56.82 -47.13 43.73
N ASP A 77 -55.85 -46.26 43.43
CA ASP A 77 -54.86 -46.43 42.36
C ASP A 77 -53.46 -46.04 42.86
N SER A 78 -52.75 -47.02 43.45
CA SER A 78 -51.46 -46.78 44.13
C SER A 78 -50.33 -46.36 43.20
N ALA A 79 -50.46 -46.60 41.89
CA ALA A 79 -49.45 -46.26 40.89
C ALA A 79 -49.69 -44.88 40.25
N ASN A 80 -50.73 -44.15 40.65
CA ASN A 80 -51.10 -42.90 40.02
C ASN A 80 -50.11 -41.78 40.34
N THR A 81 -49.24 -41.47 39.38
CA THR A 81 -48.19 -40.46 39.53
C THR A 81 -48.74 -39.05 39.73
N ILE A 82 -49.92 -38.73 39.19
CA ILE A 82 -50.52 -37.38 39.30
C ILE A 82 -51.02 -37.13 40.72
N ALA A 83 -51.71 -38.10 41.32
CA ALA A 83 -52.15 -38.02 42.70
C ALA A 83 -50.96 -37.98 43.67
N LEU A 84 -49.95 -38.83 43.46
CA LEU A 84 -48.70 -38.82 44.25
C LEU A 84 -47.95 -37.47 44.13
N SER A 85 -47.97 -36.83 42.95
CA SER A 85 -47.39 -35.50 42.73
C SER A 85 -48.16 -34.42 43.50
N GLY A 86 -49.49 -34.51 43.54
CA GLY A 86 -50.34 -33.66 44.38
C GLY A 86 -50.03 -33.83 45.88
N ILE A 87 -49.90 -35.08 46.35
CA ILE A 87 -49.50 -35.38 47.74
C ILE A 87 -48.13 -34.78 48.06
N ALA A 88 -47.16 -34.89 47.16
CA ALA A 88 -45.83 -34.31 47.34
C ALA A 88 -45.89 -32.78 47.50
N ARG A 89 -46.58 -32.08 46.59
CA ARG A 89 -46.76 -30.61 46.68
C ARG A 89 -47.50 -30.19 47.94
N CYS A 90 -48.61 -30.85 48.27
CA CYS A 90 -49.39 -30.55 49.48
C CYS A 90 -48.58 -30.84 50.76
N SER A 91 -47.84 -31.95 50.82
CA SER A 91 -46.98 -32.29 51.96
C SER A 91 -45.91 -31.23 52.22
N LEU A 92 -45.32 -30.68 51.16
CA LEU A 92 -44.37 -29.56 51.29
C LEU A 92 -45.08 -28.29 51.78
N LYS A 93 -46.23 -27.93 51.22
CA LYS A 93 -47.00 -26.75 51.65
C LYS A 93 -47.42 -26.82 53.12
N VAL A 94 -47.75 -28.01 53.64
CA VAL A 94 -48.07 -28.26 55.06
C VAL A 94 -46.83 -28.23 55.96
N GLY A 95 -45.62 -28.33 55.40
CA GLY A 95 -44.35 -28.27 56.14
C GLY A 95 -43.73 -29.63 56.45
N ASN A 96 -44.28 -30.73 55.93
CA ASN A 96 -43.66 -32.06 56.04
C ASN A 96 -42.62 -32.27 54.93
N LEU A 97 -41.48 -31.59 55.10
CA LEU A 97 -40.40 -31.52 54.10
C LEU A 97 -39.85 -32.91 53.73
N ARG A 98 -39.62 -33.78 54.72
CA ARG A 98 -39.05 -35.12 54.50
C ARG A 98 -39.94 -35.98 53.62
N ASN A 99 -41.25 -35.99 53.91
CA ASN A 99 -42.19 -36.80 53.13
C ASN A 99 -42.34 -36.25 51.70
N GLY A 100 -42.50 -34.93 51.57
CA GLY A 100 -42.67 -34.29 50.26
C GLY A 100 -41.45 -34.46 49.34
N ILE A 101 -40.23 -34.30 49.86
CA ILE A 101 -38.99 -34.49 49.08
C ILE A 101 -38.78 -35.96 48.71
N ARG A 102 -39.08 -36.91 49.61
CA ARG A 102 -38.98 -38.34 49.30
C ARG A 102 -39.92 -38.71 48.17
N LEU A 103 -41.19 -38.33 48.26
CA LEU A 103 -42.19 -38.60 47.21
C LEU A 103 -41.80 -37.96 45.87
N ALA A 104 -41.29 -36.73 45.88
CA ALA A 104 -40.80 -36.08 44.67
C ALA A 104 -39.61 -36.85 44.04
N ASN A 105 -38.72 -37.40 44.85
CA ASN A 105 -37.59 -38.21 44.39
C ASN A 105 -38.02 -39.58 43.85
N ASP A 106 -39.05 -40.18 44.43
CA ASP A 106 -39.56 -41.49 44.01
C ASP A 106 -40.28 -41.39 42.65
N ILE A 107 -41.04 -40.31 42.42
CA ILE A 107 -41.74 -40.05 41.15
C ILE A 107 -40.75 -39.63 40.05
N ASN A 108 -39.72 -38.86 40.42
CA ASN A 108 -38.67 -38.37 39.54
C ASN A 108 -39.17 -37.60 38.30
N ASP A 109 -40.18 -36.74 38.50
CA ASP A 109 -40.71 -35.85 37.46
C ASP A 109 -40.08 -34.45 37.53
N ASN A 110 -39.71 -33.90 36.37
CA ASN A 110 -39.06 -32.61 36.25
C ASN A 110 -39.99 -31.46 36.65
N GLN A 111 -41.26 -31.48 36.27
CA GLN A 111 -42.20 -30.40 36.62
C GLN A 111 -42.49 -30.41 38.12
N LEU A 112 -42.68 -31.59 38.71
CA LEU A 112 -42.83 -31.74 40.14
C LEU A 112 -41.63 -31.17 40.93
N TYR A 113 -40.40 -31.43 40.49
CA TYR A 113 -39.22 -30.84 41.14
C TYR A 113 -39.20 -29.31 41.09
N ILE A 114 -39.69 -28.70 40.00
CA ILE A 114 -39.80 -27.24 39.87
C ILE A 114 -40.86 -26.69 40.84
N ASP A 115 -42.06 -27.29 40.85
CA ASP A 115 -43.15 -26.90 41.74
C ASP A 115 -42.74 -27.02 43.21
N CYS A 116 -42.13 -28.14 43.57
CA CYS A 116 -41.60 -28.39 44.92
C CYS A 116 -40.49 -27.39 45.27
N GLY A 117 -39.59 -27.08 44.32
CA GLY A 117 -38.54 -26.07 44.49
C GLY A 117 -39.12 -24.68 44.77
N ASP A 118 -40.15 -24.26 44.01
CA ASP A 118 -40.81 -22.96 44.15
C ASP A 118 -41.53 -22.85 45.52
N ILE A 119 -42.16 -23.95 46.00
CA ILE A 119 -42.76 -24.03 47.34
C ILE A 119 -41.68 -23.87 48.43
N LEU A 120 -40.57 -24.60 48.33
CA LEU A 120 -39.48 -24.54 49.31
C LEU A 120 -38.80 -23.16 49.34
N LEU A 121 -38.67 -22.52 48.17
CA LEU A 121 -38.14 -21.16 48.06
C LEU A 121 -39.02 -20.16 48.82
N ASN A 122 -40.34 -20.25 48.67
CA ASN A 122 -41.29 -19.42 49.41
C ASN A 122 -41.24 -19.67 50.91
N GLN A 123 -40.97 -20.91 51.34
CA GLN A 123 -40.77 -21.29 52.74
C GLN A 123 -39.37 -20.96 53.29
N LYS A 124 -38.50 -20.32 52.50
CA LYS A 124 -37.11 -19.95 52.84
C LYS A 124 -36.17 -21.15 53.11
N GLN A 125 -36.52 -22.34 52.65
CA GLN A 125 -35.69 -23.54 52.74
C GLN A 125 -34.74 -23.60 51.53
N TYR A 126 -33.72 -22.75 51.53
CA TYR A 126 -32.90 -22.48 50.34
C TYR A 126 -32.02 -23.66 49.90
N ASN A 127 -31.47 -24.44 50.84
CA ASN A 127 -30.57 -25.55 50.48
C ASN A 127 -31.37 -26.67 49.82
N GLU A 128 -32.52 -27.02 50.39
CA GLU A 128 -33.44 -28.03 49.85
C GLU A 128 -34.00 -27.60 48.49
N ALA A 129 -34.40 -26.34 48.35
CA ALA A 129 -34.88 -25.80 47.07
C ALA A 129 -33.83 -25.96 45.96
N VAL A 130 -32.56 -25.61 46.24
CA VAL A 130 -31.45 -25.81 45.30
C VAL A 130 -31.32 -27.27 44.88
N THR A 131 -31.39 -28.23 45.81
CA THR A 131 -31.25 -29.65 45.46
C THR A 131 -32.34 -30.12 44.50
N LEU A 132 -33.58 -29.64 44.65
CA LEU A 132 -34.68 -29.97 43.75
C LEU A 132 -34.52 -29.29 42.38
N TYR A 133 -34.12 -28.02 42.33
CA TYR A 133 -33.87 -27.35 41.05
C TYR A 133 -32.70 -27.98 40.28
N LEU A 134 -31.65 -28.45 40.96
CA LEU A 134 -30.55 -29.16 40.32
C LEU A 134 -31.02 -30.49 39.71
N LYS A 135 -31.93 -31.21 40.37
CA LYS A 135 -32.55 -32.42 39.81
C LYS A 135 -33.42 -32.11 38.60
N ALA A 136 -34.16 -31.01 38.64
CA ALA A 136 -34.93 -30.50 37.51
C ALA A 136 -34.08 -29.91 36.35
N SER A 137 -32.75 -29.93 36.47
CA SER A 137 -31.81 -29.25 35.55
C SER A 137 -32.05 -27.73 35.39
N GLN A 138 -32.69 -27.10 36.37
CA GLN A 138 -32.96 -25.65 36.40
C GLN A 138 -31.81 -24.90 37.08
N TYR A 139 -30.68 -24.80 36.38
CA TYR A 139 -29.46 -24.20 36.92
C TYR A 139 -29.59 -22.69 37.20
N ASP A 140 -30.37 -21.95 36.41
CA ASP A 140 -30.57 -20.50 36.58
C ASP A 140 -31.32 -20.17 37.89
N LYS A 141 -32.37 -20.94 38.21
CA LYS A 141 -33.11 -20.79 39.48
C LYS A 141 -32.21 -21.13 40.68
N ALA A 142 -31.44 -22.22 40.59
CA ALA A 142 -30.49 -22.59 41.63
C ALA A 142 -29.40 -21.52 41.84
N ALA A 143 -28.82 -21.03 40.76
CA ALA A 143 -27.81 -19.98 40.78
C ALA A 143 -28.33 -18.66 41.38
N LEU A 144 -29.55 -18.26 41.04
CA LEU A 144 -30.20 -17.09 41.63
C LEU A 144 -30.33 -17.22 43.15
N ILE A 145 -30.62 -18.41 43.67
CA ILE A 145 -30.70 -18.64 45.11
C ILE A 145 -29.31 -18.50 45.76
N TYR A 146 -28.27 -19.04 45.11
CA TYR A 146 -26.90 -18.88 45.59
C TYR A 146 -26.44 -17.43 45.63
N THR A 147 -26.63 -16.68 44.55
CA THR A 147 -26.19 -15.27 44.45
C THR A 147 -27.02 -14.34 45.34
N LYS A 148 -28.33 -14.57 45.45
CA LYS A 148 -29.22 -13.67 46.19
C LYS A 148 -29.23 -13.93 47.69
N TYR A 149 -29.13 -15.19 48.12
CA TYR A 149 -29.33 -15.59 49.51
C TYR A 149 -28.11 -16.30 50.12
N LEU A 150 -27.68 -17.43 49.56
CA LEU A 150 -26.73 -18.32 50.24
C LEU A 150 -25.34 -17.72 50.40
N ILE A 151 -24.75 -17.14 49.35
CA ILE A 151 -23.38 -16.60 49.39
C ILE A 151 -23.29 -15.37 50.32
N LYS A 152 -24.36 -14.59 50.42
CA LYS A 152 -24.41 -13.44 51.33
C LYS A 152 -24.41 -13.86 52.81
N GLN A 153 -24.98 -15.01 53.12
CA GLN A 153 -24.99 -15.57 54.47
C GLN A 153 -23.69 -16.31 54.78
N ASP A 154 -23.20 -17.10 53.84
CA ASP A 154 -22.01 -17.94 53.99
C ASP A 154 -21.13 -17.87 52.75
N LYS A 155 -20.00 -17.17 52.87
CA LYS A 155 -19.02 -17.00 51.79
C LYS A 155 -18.31 -18.30 51.41
N SER A 156 -18.36 -19.35 52.24
CA SER A 156 -17.73 -20.64 51.93
C SER A 156 -18.42 -21.38 50.78
N LYS A 157 -19.71 -21.08 50.53
CA LYS A 157 -20.54 -21.69 49.47
C LYS A 157 -20.19 -21.25 48.04
N ILE A 158 -19.19 -20.38 47.88
CA ILE A 158 -18.73 -19.92 46.56
C ILE A 158 -18.23 -21.09 45.70
N LYS A 159 -17.58 -22.11 46.28
CA LYS A 159 -17.06 -23.27 45.53
C LYS A 159 -18.18 -24.14 44.94
N GLU A 160 -19.23 -24.38 45.73
CA GLU A 160 -20.41 -25.10 45.26
C GLU A 160 -21.15 -24.30 44.19
N ALA A 161 -21.34 -23.00 44.43
CA ALA A 161 -21.96 -22.10 43.47
C ALA A 161 -21.17 -22.04 42.15
N ALA A 162 -19.83 -21.97 42.18
CA ALA A 162 -18.99 -21.94 40.98
C ALA A 162 -19.23 -23.15 40.07
N SER A 163 -19.37 -24.34 40.66
CA SER A 163 -19.65 -25.58 39.91
C SER A 163 -21.00 -25.53 39.18
N ILE A 164 -21.99 -24.85 39.78
CA ILE A 164 -23.33 -24.66 39.21
C ILE A 164 -23.30 -23.56 38.17
N MET A 165 -22.62 -22.44 38.46
CA MET A 165 -22.49 -21.29 37.57
C MET A 165 -21.88 -21.67 36.22
N ASN A 166 -20.98 -22.66 36.16
CA ASN A 166 -20.44 -23.17 34.89
C ASN A 166 -21.53 -23.67 33.91
N LYS A 167 -22.72 -24.00 34.39
CA LYS A 167 -23.87 -24.42 33.57
C LYS A 167 -24.87 -23.28 33.30
N VAL A 168 -24.66 -22.10 33.90
CA VAL A 168 -25.56 -20.94 33.82
C VAL A 168 -25.12 -20.02 32.69
N GLN A 169 -26.00 -19.83 31.71
CA GLN A 169 -25.75 -18.95 30.56
C GLN A 169 -26.23 -17.51 30.78
N ASN A 170 -26.81 -17.19 31.94
CA ASN A 170 -27.34 -15.87 32.22
C ASN A 170 -26.23 -14.88 32.63
N ASP A 171 -25.94 -13.91 31.76
CA ASP A 171 -24.89 -12.90 31.94
C ASP A 171 -25.08 -12.05 33.20
N SER A 172 -26.32 -11.65 33.53
CA SER A 172 -26.61 -10.83 34.72
C SER A 172 -26.31 -11.58 36.03
N LEU A 173 -26.67 -12.87 36.07
CA LEU A 173 -26.35 -13.74 37.21
C LEU A 173 -24.84 -13.93 37.33
N ASN A 174 -24.15 -14.18 36.22
CA ASN A 174 -22.69 -14.32 36.20
C ASN A 174 -21.97 -13.06 36.70
N SER A 175 -22.39 -11.86 36.27
CA SER A 175 -21.85 -10.59 36.79
C SER A 175 -22.15 -10.38 38.27
N SER A 176 -23.36 -10.75 38.74
CA SER A 176 -23.70 -10.64 40.16
C SER A 176 -22.86 -11.58 41.03
N PHE A 177 -22.60 -12.80 40.56
CA PHE A 177 -21.73 -13.77 41.20
C PHE A 177 -20.27 -13.30 41.24
N ALA A 178 -19.79 -12.73 40.13
CA ALA A 178 -18.44 -12.17 40.04
C ALA A 178 -18.21 -11.06 41.08
N ARG A 179 -19.17 -10.13 41.25
CA ARG A 179 -19.11 -9.08 42.28
C ARG A 179 -19.01 -9.67 43.69
N LEU A 180 -19.77 -10.72 43.98
CA LEU A 180 -19.69 -11.41 45.27
C LEU A 180 -18.33 -12.06 45.48
N CYS A 181 -17.77 -12.69 44.44
CA CYS A 181 -16.44 -13.29 44.49
C CYS A 181 -15.35 -12.24 44.79
N ILE A 182 -15.45 -11.04 44.21
CA ILE A 182 -14.56 -9.91 44.52
C ILE A 182 -14.67 -9.52 46.01
N THR A 183 -15.89 -9.38 46.54
CA THR A 183 -16.09 -9.05 47.98
C THR A 183 -15.64 -10.16 48.94
N ALA A 184 -15.42 -11.36 48.42
CA ALA A 184 -14.87 -12.50 49.16
C ALA A 184 -13.35 -12.66 48.97
N GLY A 185 -12.71 -11.83 48.12
CA GLY A 185 -11.28 -11.92 47.80
C GLY A 185 -10.92 -13.06 46.83
N ASN A 186 -11.90 -13.71 46.19
CA ASN A 186 -11.66 -14.78 45.24
C ASN A 186 -11.68 -14.25 43.79
N TYR A 187 -10.55 -13.69 43.36
CA TYR A 187 -10.44 -13.02 42.06
C TYR A 187 -10.43 -13.98 40.87
N ILE A 188 -9.94 -15.21 41.05
CA ILE A 188 -9.89 -16.21 39.96
C ILE A 188 -11.30 -16.63 39.54
N GLU A 189 -12.18 -16.90 40.50
CA GLU A 189 -13.57 -17.26 40.19
C GLU A 189 -14.38 -16.04 39.71
N ALA A 190 -14.05 -14.83 40.17
CA ALA A 190 -14.63 -13.61 39.65
C ALA A 190 -14.29 -13.39 38.16
N MET A 191 -13.03 -13.62 37.77
CA MET A 191 -12.58 -13.51 36.39
C MET A 191 -13.34 -14.49 35.48
N LYS A 192 -13.37 -15.79 35.83
CA LYS A 192 -14.13 -16.80 35.06
C LYS A 192 -15.62 -16.47 34.96
N ALA A 193 -16.17 -15.81 35.98
CA ALA A 193 -17.56 -15.38 35.97
C ALA A 193 -17.80 -14.18 35.04
N TYR A 194 -16.91 -13.19 35.02
CA TYR A 194 -17.01 -12.08 34.06
C TYR A 194 -16.71 -12.50 32.62
N GLU A 195 -15.81 -13.46 32.40
CA GLU A 195 -15.59 -14.08 31.09
C GLU A 195 -16.89 -14.72 30.56
N ARG A 196 -17.60 -15.46 31.42
CA ARG A 196 -18.90 -16.04 31.08
C ARG A 196 -19.99 -14.99 30.88
N ALA A 197 -19.94 -13.88 31.61
CA ALA A 197 -20.84 -12.73 31.42
C ALA A 197 -20.47 -11.84 30.22
N LYS A 198 -19.37 -12.13 29.52
CA LYS A 198 -18.83 -11.35 28.39
C LYS A 198 -18.47 -9.89 28.76
N ASP A 199 -18.22 -9.62 30.03
CA ASP A 199 -17.78 -8.31 30.52
C ASP A 199 -16.24 -8.25 30.47
N ILE A 200 -15.71 -8.03 29.27
CA ILE A 200 -14.26 -8.03 29.01
C ILE A 200 -13.56 -6.92 29.79
N ASP A 201 -14.21 -5.77 29.94
CA ASP A 201 -13.64 -4.60 30.63
C ASP A 201 -13.30 -4.94 32.09
N LYS A 202 -14.19 -5.67 32.78
CA LYS A 202 -13.93 -6.15 34.14
C LYS A 202 -12.91 -7.28 34.22
N VAL A 203 -12.82 -8.13 33.20
CA VAL A 203 -11.77 -9.16 33.10
C VAL A 203 -10.39 -8.51 33.00
N VAL A 204 -10.25 -7.50 32.14
CA VAL A 204 -9.00 -6.74 31.97
C VAL A 204 -8.61 -6.03 33.27
N GLU A 205 -9.56 -5.37 33.94
CA GLU A 205 -9.32 -4.71 35.24
C GLU A 205 -8.80 -5.69 36.30
N LEU A 206 -9.43 -6.86 36.43
CA LEU A 206 -9.01 -7.90 37.40
C LEU A 206 -7.63 -8.47 37.07
N LYS A 207 -7.33 -8.72 35.80
CA LYS A 207 -6.03 -9.25 35.37
C LYS A 207 -4.89 -8.28 35.67
N LEU A 208 -5.12 -6.98 35.48
CA LEU A 208 -4.13 -5.93 35.73
C LEU A 208 -3.90 -5.64 37.21
N ARG A 209 -4.97 -5.53 38.01
CA ARG A 209 -4.89 -5.02 39.39
C ARG A 209 -4.78 -6.10 40.46
N ASN A 210 -5.26 -7.31 40.18
CA ASN A 210 -5.42 -8.35 41.22
C ASN A 210 -4.71 -9.67 40.91
N LEU A 211 -4.47 -9.99 39.64
CA LEU A 211 -3.89 -11.28 39.23
C LEU A 211 -2.47 -11.17 38.67
N ASP A 212 -1.91 -9.96 38.56
CA ASP A 212 -0.57 -9.68 37.99
C ASP A 212 -0.33 -10.28 36.59
N GLN A 213 -1.40 -10.45 35.79
CA GLN A 213 -1.37 -11.01 34.43
C GLN A 213 -1.39 -9.90 33.37
N ILE A 214 -0.33 -9.09 33.35
CA ILE A 214 -0.29 -7.84 32.56
C ILE A 214 -0.36 -8.10 31.04
N GLN A 215 0.42 -9.05 30.53
CA GLN A 215 0.50 -9.32 29.08
C GLN A 215 -0.83 -9.82 28.52
N GLU A 216 -1.46 -10.78 29.21
CA GLU A 216 -2.76 -11.30 28.78
C GLU A 216 -3.83 -10.20 28.80
N ALA A 217 -3.79 -9.28 29.76
CA ALA A 217 -4.71 -8.16 29.80
C ALA A 217 -4.52 -7.20 28.61
N PHE A 218 -3.27 -6.95 28.21
CA PHE A 218 -2.95 -6.11 27.05
C PHE A 218 -3.43 -6.76 25.75
N ASP A 219 -3.22 -8.06 25.59
CA ASP A 219 -3.64 -8.80 24.41
C ASP A 219 -5.16 -8.84 24.29
N ILE A 220 -5.86 -9.07 25.40
CA ILE A 220 -7.33 -9.02 25.45
C ILE A 220 -7.83 -7.62 25.07
N ALA A 221 -7.24 -6.55 25.61
CA ALA A 221 -7.67 -5.18 25.31
C ALA A 221 -7.41 -4.79 23.85
N ARG A 222 -6.30 -5.24 23.25
CA ARG A 222 -6.03 -5.06 21.81
C ARG A 222 -7.03 -5.79 20.93
N GLN A 223 -7.44 -7.00 21.34
CA GLN A 223 -8.40 -7.81 20.58
C GLN A 223 -9.84 -7.32 20.74
N SER A 224 -10.23 -6.89 21.95
CA SER A 224 -11.60 -6.43 22.22
C SER A 224 -11.87 -5.04 21.66
N ALA A 225 -10.83 -4.19 21.60
CA ALA A 225 -10.91 -2.79 21.20
C ALA A 225 -12.05 -2.00 21.91
N THR A 226 -12.38 -2.40 23.14
CA THR A 226 -13.41 -1.73 23.93
C THR A 226 -12.85 -0.43 24.52
N SER A 227 -13.60 0.67 24.42
CA SER A 227 -13.14 1.98 24.90
C SER A 227 -12.85 1.99 26.40
N GLN A 228 -13.68 1.30 27.21
CA GLN A 228 -13.50 1.22 28.66
C GLN A 228 -12.34 0.29 29.05
N GLY A 229 -12.24 -0.91 28.47
CA GLY A 229 -11.12 -1.83 28.72
C GLY A 229 -9.76 -1.24 28.35
N ALA A 230 -9.68 -0.60 27.18
CA ALA A 230 -8.46 0.10 26.76
C ALA A 230 -8.12 1.29 27.67
N GLN A 231 -9.12 2.02 28.18
CA GLN A 231 -8.89 3.08 29.17
C GLN A 231 -8.27 2.54 30.45
N VAL A 232 -8.77 1.42 30.98
CA VAL A 232 -8.23 0.83 32.22
C VAL A 232 -6.77 0.42 32.03
N VAL A 233 -6.42 -0.12 30.86
CA VAL A 233 -5.03 -0.43 30.51
C VAL A 233 -4.19 0.84 30.41
N ALA A 234 -4.70 1.87 29.75
CA ALA A 234 -3.99 3.14 29.63
C ALA A 234 -3.70 3.78 31.00
N ASP A 235 -4.68 3.80 31.90
CA ASP A 235 -4.52 4.33 33.26
C ASP A 235 -3.46 3.54 34.04
N TYR A 236 -3.47 2.21 33.91
CA TYR A 236 -2.43 1.34 34.50
C TYR A 236 -1.04 1.65 33.94
N CYS A 237 -0.91 1.82 32.62
CA CYS A 237 0.36 2.20 31.98
C CYS A 237 0.88 3.57 32.45
N VAL A 238 -0.02 4.52 32.71
CA VAL A 238 0.35 5.83 33.28
C VAL A 238 0.86 5.66 34.72
N GLU A 239 0.21 4.83 35.54
CA GLU A 239 0.63 4.53 36.92
C GLU A 239 2.01 3.83 36.96
N THR A 240 2.28 2.91 36.03
CA THR A 240 3.56 2.19 35.94
C THR A 240 4.65 2.97 35.21
N LYS A 241 4.34 4.18 34.71
CA LYS A 241 5.22 5.04 33.89
C LYS A 241 5.60 4.45 32.52
N ASP A 242 4.84 3.49 32.02
CA ASP A 242 4.92 3.06 30.61
C ASP A 242 4.09 3.98 29.72
N PHE A 243 4.63 5.17 29.44
CA PHE A 243 3.95 6.16 28.60
C PHE A 243 3.77 5.71 27.15
N ARG A 244 4.60 4.76 26.67
CA ARG A 244 4.48 4.22 25.32
C ARG A 244 3.21 3.37 25.19
N GLY A 245 3.02 2.43 26.12
CA GLY A 245 1.80 1.63 26.18
C GLY A 245 0.56 2.50 26.42
N ALA A 246 0.67 3.52 27.28
CA ALA A 246 -0.44 4.43 27.55
C ALA A 246 -0.93 5.16 26.28
N ILE A 247 -0.01 5.64 25.42
CA ILE A 247 -0.39 6.29 24.16
C ILE A 247 -1.11 5.32 23.22
N GLU A 248 -0.61 4.08 23.08
CA GLU A 248 -1.24 3.04 22.25
C GLU A 248 -2.68 2.78 22.70
N PHE A 249 -2.88 2.50 23.99
CA PHE A 249 -4.20 2.16 24.52
C PHE A 249 -5.17 3.34 24.59
N LEU A 250 -4.70 4.58 24.76
CA LEU A 250 -5.55 5.77 24.64
C LEU A 250 -6.05 5.97 23.20
N LEU A 251 -5.24 5.63 22.20
CA LEU A 251 -5.65 5.67 20.79
C LEU A 251 -6.68 4.57 20.50
N ILE A 252 -6.49 3.35 21.01
CA ILE A 252 -7.49 2.27 20.92
C ILE A 252 -8.79 2.67 21.63
N ALA A 253 -8.70 3.39 22.75
CA ALA A 253 -9.86 3.90 23.49
C ALA A 253 -10.61 5.06 22.79
N ASN A 254 -10.14 5.51 21.61
CA ASN A 254 -10.63 6.67 20.86
C ASN A 254 -10.50 8.00 21.62
N LYS A 255 -9.43 8.16 22.41
CA LYS A 255 -9.09 9.39 23.14
C LYS A 255 -7.80 10.02 22.62
N SER A 256 -7.82 10.46 21.37
CA SER A 256 -6.67 11.05 20.68
C SER A 256 -6.13 12.31 21.39
N GLU A 257 -7.00 13.15 21.96
CA GLU A 257 -6.56 14.37 22.66
C GLU A 257 -5.70 14.10 23.89
N ASP A 258 -6.07 13.09 24.67
CA ASP A 258 -5.33 12.73 25.88
C ASP A 258 -4.03 12.02 25.53
N ALA A 259 -4.05 11.15 24.50
CA ALA A 259 -2.84 10.55 23.93
C ALA A 259 -1.86 11.63 23.42
N PHE A 260 -2.37 12.66 22.75
CA PHE A 260 -1.56 13.77 22.23
C PHE A 260 -0.95 14.61 23.34
N LYS A 261 -1.72 14.97 24.38
CA LYS A 261 -1.20 15.68 25.56
C LYS A 261 -0.09 14.87 26.23
N LEU A 262 -0.31 13.56 26.42
CA LEU A 262 0.67 12.67 27.03
C LEU A 262 1.95 12.56 26.20
N ALA A 263 1.82 12.53 24.87
CA ALA A 263 2.96 12.51 23.93
C ALA A 263 3.76 13.83 23.99
N ILE A 264 3.10 14.99 24.08
CA ILE A 264 3.76 16.29 24.23
C ILE A 264 4.57 16.34 25.52
N THR A 265 3.94 16.01 26.66
CA THR A 265 4.57 16.12 27.98
C THR A 265 5.80 15.23 28.12
N ASN A 266 5.78 14.05 27.51
CA ASN A 266 6.88 13.08 27.58
C ASN A 266 7.84 13.10 26.37
N ASN A 267 7.63 14.02 25.42
CA ASN A 267 8.40 14.10 24.16
C ASN A 267 8.40 12.80 23.35
N LEU A 268 7.25 12.10 23.30
CA LEU A 268 7.05 10.81 22.60
C LEU A 268 6.19 10.98 21.34
N MET A 269 6.34 12.11 20.65
CA MET A 269 5.53 12.45 19.48
C MET A 269 5.77 11.51 18.28
N ASP A 270 6.99 11.02 18.12
CA ASP A 270 7.34 10.05 17.08
C ASP A 270 6.59 8.71 17.28
N ILE A 271 6.33 8.30 18.53
CA ILE A 271 5.55 7.10 18.84
C ILE A 271 4.07 7.33 18.53
N TYR A 272 3.52 8.47 18.98
CA TYR A 272 2.14 8.86 18.67
C TYR A 272 1.87 8.85 17.17
N THR A 273 2.78 9.45 16.38
CA THR A 273 2.64 9.49 14.91
C THR A 273 2.78 8.12 14.27
N SER A 274 3.64 7.23 14.79
CA SER A 274 3.77 5.86 14.28
C SER A 274 2.49 5.03 14.42
N PHE A 275 1.71 5.26 15.48
CA PHE A 275 0.44 4.55 15.70
C PHE A 275 -0.71 5.10 14.86
N ILE A 276 -0.65 6.37 14.46
CA ILE A 276 -1.75 7.05 13.74
C ILE A 276 -1.49 7.12 12.23
N GLN A 277 -0.32 6.71 11.75
CA GLN A 277 0.11 6.87 10.35
C GLN A 277 -0.93 6.41 9.31
N ASP A 278 -1.72 5.39 9.62
CA ASP A 278 -2.75 4.84 8.73
C ASP A 278 -4.14 5.52 8.86
N THR A 279 -4.39 6.30 9.91
CA THR A 279 -5.68 6.95 10.23
C THR A 279 -5.52 8.43 10.58
N ILE A 280 -4.56 9.13 9.97
CA ILE A 280 -4.33 10.56 10.26
C ILE A 280 -5.47 11.42 9.72
N SER A 281 -6.23 12.05 10.63
CA SER A 281 -7.14 13.15 10.31
C SER A 281 -6.37 14.43 9.97
N ALA A 282 -6.91 15.28 9.08
CA ALA A 282 -6.29 16.55 8.71
C ALA A 282 -6.09 17.51 9.91
N ASP A 283 -6.99 17.47 10.90
CA ASP A 283 -6.92 18.28 12.12
C ASP A 283 -5.79 17.80 13.06
N ASP A 284 -5.64 16.48 13.22
CA ASP A 284 -4.58 15.91 14.03
C ASP A 284 -3.21 16.11 13.37
N ALA A 285 -3.11 15.94 12.04
CA ALA A 285 -1.91 16.29 11.28
C ALA A 285 -1.51 17.76 11.50
N GLU A 286 -2.47 18.68 11.61
CA GLU A 286 -2.18 20.09 11.83
C GLU A 286 -1.62 20.34 13.25
N LYS A 287 -2.19 19.69 14.28
CA LYS A 287 -1.66 19.75 15.65
C LYS A 287 -0.24 19.20 15.73
N ILE A 288 0.02 18.08 15.05
CA ILE A 288 1.35 17.45 14.94
C ILE A 288 2.33 18.41 14.22
N ALA A 289 1.90 19.02 13.10
CA ALA A 289 2.72 19.96 12.35
C ALA A 289 3.10 21.20 13.18
N ASN A 290 2.13 21.78 13.90
CA ASN A 290 2.36 22.90 14.81
C ASN A 290 3.35 22.56 15.94
N TYR A 291 3.35 21.31 16.42
CA TYR A 291 4.31 20.86 17.43
C TYR A 291 5.74 20.80 16.89
N TYR A 292 5.95 20.16 15.73
CA TYR A 292 7.29 20.10 15.11
C TYR A 292 7.78 21.48 14.65
N GLU A 293 6.89 22.37 14.22
CA GLU A 293 7.23 23.77 13.89
C GLU A 293 7.74 24.51 15.14
N LYS A 294 7.10 24.34 16.30
CA LYS A 294 7.59 24.91 17.58
C LYS A 294 8.94 24.35 18.01
N GLN A 295 9.23 23.09 17.71
CA GLN A 295 10.53 22.48 17.96
C GLN A 295 11.62 22.85 16.94
N GLN A 296 11.27 23.65 15.91
CA GLN A 296 12.14 23.98 14.77
C GLN A 296 12.54 22.78 13.89
N ASP A 297 11.81 21.66 13.97
CA ASP A 297 11.93 20.57 13.00
C ASP A 297 11.02 20.85 11.79
N PHE A 298 11.50 21.74 10.93
CA PHE A 298 10.76 22.23 9.77
C PHE A 298 10.50 21.12 8.71
N GLY A 299 11.37 20.11 8.63
CA GLY A 299 11.23 19.01 7.67
C GLY A 299 10.03 18.13 8.02
N LYS A 300 9.97 17.65 9.27
CA LYS A 300 8.80 16.88 9.75
C LYS A 300 7.52 17.73 9.73
N ALA A 301 7.60 18.99 10.16
CA ALA A 301 6.45 19.90 10.12
C ALA A 301 5.90 20.08 8.70
N GLY A 302 6.77 20.29 7.70
CA GLY A 302 6.39 20.42 6.29
C GLY A 302 5.67 19.19 5.75
N ARG A 303 6.11 17.98 6.13
CA ARG A 303 5.46 16.71 5.74
C ARG A 303 4.04 16.62 6.28
N TYR A 304 3.83 16.92 7.56
CA TYR A 304 2.48 16.90 8.13
C TYR A 304 1.58 18.00 7.54
N TYR A 305 2.09 19.21 7.27
CA TYR A 305 1.31 20.22 6.54
C TYR A 305 0.95 19.82 5.11
N SER A 306 1.78 19.01 4.45
CA SER A 306 1.44 18.42 3.14
C SER A 306 0.24 17.48 3.24
N VAL A 307 0.20 16.64 4.29
CA VAL A 307 -0.94 15.74 4.57
C VAL A 307 -2.22 16.54 4.87
N CYS A 308 -2.12 17.68 5.55
CA CYS A 308 -3.25 18.59 5.79
C CYS A 308 -3.78 19.30 4.53
N GLY A 309 -3.12 19.20 3.37
CA GLY A 309 -3.44 19.99 2.17
C GLY A 309 -3.00 21.46 2.23
N LYS A 310 -2.25 21.88 3.26
CA LYS A 310 -1.71 23.26 3.40
C LYS A 310 -0.37 23.39 2.67
N TYR A 311 -0.39 23.22 1.35
CA TYR A 311 0.81 23.14 0.52
C TYR A 311 1.68 24.41 0.53
N ALA A 312 1.09 25.60 0.65
CA ALA A 312 1.84 26.85 0.70
C ALA A 312 2.74 26.96 1.95
N LYS A 313 2.20 26.57 3.12
CA LYS A 313 2.96 26.56 4.38
C LYS A 313 4.01 25.44 4.36
N ALA A 314 3.63 24.25 3.90
CA ALA A 314 4.55 23.13 3.73
C ALA A 314 5.77 23.52 2.85
N LEU A 315 5.53 24.14 1.69
CA LEU A 315 6.59 24.59 0.80
C LEU A 315 7.50 25.62 1.45
N SER A 316 6.93 26.59 2.18
CA SER A 316 7.73 27.62 2.86
C SER A 316 8.68 27.01 3.91
N LEU A 317 8.23 25.97 4.62
CA LEU A 317 9.04 25.26 5.62
C LEU A 317 10.13 24.41 4.96
N PHE A 318 9.81 23.72 3.86
CA PHE A 318 10.83 22.97 3.11
C PHE A 318 11.90 23.89 2.50
N ILE A 319 11.51 25.06 2.01
CA ILE A 319 12.47 26.07 1.53
C ILE A 319 13.39 26.53 2.67
N GLN A 320 12.88 26.70 3.89
CA GLN A 320 13.70 27.04 5.07
C GLN A 320 14.69 25.94 5.46
N CYS A 321 14.40 24.67 5.15
CA CYS A 321 15.35 23.55 5.33
C CYS A 321 16.52 23.57 4.32
N GLY A 322 16.47 24.41 3.29
CA GLY A 322 17.47 24.50 2.24
C GLY A 322 17.57 23.20 1.42
N ASP A 323 18.79 22.73 1.18
CA ASP A 323 19.07 21.61 0.29
C ASP A 323 18.60 20.23 0.81
N ARG A 324 18.18 20.12 2.07
CA ARG A 324 17.91 18.83 2.72
C ARG A 324 16.59 18.18 2.30
N GLU A 325 15.55 18.97 2.05
CA GLU A 325 14.17 18.48 1.80
C GLU A 325 13.62 18.99 0.45
N ILE A 326 14.49 19.26 -0.54
CA ILE A 326 14.07 19.72 -1.87
C ILE A 326 13.19 18.70 -2.59
N ASP A 327 13.50 17.40 -2.47
CA ASP A 327 12.70 16.34 -3.11
C ASP A 327 11.26 16.31 -2.55
N GLU A 328 11.07 16.55 -1.24
CA GLU A 328 9.75 16.69 -0.63
C GLU A 328 9.03 17.97 -1.08
N ALA A 329 9.77 19.08 -1.23
CA ALA A 329 9.22 20.32 -1.79
C ALA A 329 8.69 20.10 -3.22
N ILE A 330 9.43 19.36 -4.05
CA ILE A 330 9.01 18.97 -5.40
C ILE A 330 7.76 18.10 -5.35
N ALA A 331 7.71 17.12 -4.44
CA ALA A 331 6.53 16.25 -4.28
C ALA A 331 5.29 17.05 -3.85
N VAL A 332 5.43 18.02 -2.94
CA VAL A 332 4.35 18.92 -2.53
C VAL A 332 3.83 19.75 -3.69
N VAL A 333 4.73 20.38 -4.45
CA VAL A 333 4.36 21.21 -5.60
C VAL A 333 3.70 20.36 -6.68
N GLY A 334 4.22 19.16 -6.96
CA GLY A 334 3.64 18.19 -7.88
C GLY A 334 2.23 17.72 -7.48
N LYS A 335 1.95 17.58 -6.18
CA LYS A 335 0.58 17.30 -5.68
C LYS A 335 -0.34 18.52 -5.77
N SER A 336 0.17 19.71 -5.45
CA SER A 336 -0.63 20.93 -5.40
C SER A 336 -1.04 21.46 -6.78
N GLN A 337 -0.21 21.24 -7.81
CA GLN A 337 -0.36 21.76 -9.17
C GLN A 337 -0.66 23.28 -9.25
N ASN A 338 -0.29 24.05 -8.21
CA ASN A 338 -0.56 25.48 -8.15
C ASN A 338 0.58 26.29 -8.76
N GLU A 339 0.29 27.08 -9.80
CA GLU A 339 1.29 27.87 -10.54
C GLU A 339 2.12 28.80 -9.65
N LYS A 340 1.50 29.44 -8.63
CA LYS A 340 2.23 30.34 -7.72
C LYS A 340 3.30 29.60 -6.91
N LEU A 341 2.98 28.38 -6.45
CA LEU A 341 3.91 27.55 -5.68
C LEU A 341 5.01 26.97 -6.59
N ILE A 342 4.67 26.66 -7.85
CA ILE A 342 5.63 26.24 -8.86
C ILE A 342 6.66 27.34 -9.10
N HIS A 343 6.22 28.58 -9.38
CA HIS A 343 7.11 29.71 -9.57
C HIS A 343 7.97 29.96 -8.32
N GLN A 344 7.37 29.94 -7.13
CA GLN A 344 8.11 30.10 -5.88
C GLN A 344 9.22 29.07 -5.68
N LEU A 345 9.00 27.81 -6.06
CA LEU A 345 10.01 26.76 -6.00
C LEU A 345 11.06 26.93 -7.11
N ILE A 346 10.68 27.34 -8.31
CA ILE A 346 11.62 27.63 -9.41
C ILE A 346 12.57 28.77 -9.02
N ASP A 347 12.07 29.88 -8.47
CA ASP A 347 12.90 31.02 -8.03
C ASP A 347 13.93 30.59 -6.98
N PHE A 348 13.53 29.66 -6.10
CA PHE A 348 14.43 29.06 -5.11
C PHE A 348 15.49 28.15 -5.76
N LEU A 349 15.11 27.32 -6.74
CA LEU A 349 16.04 26.43 -7.45
C LEU A 349 17.03 27.19 -8.35
N VAL A 350 16.58 28.28 -8.98
CA VAL A 350 17.41 29.17 -9.81
C VAL A 350 18.33 30.03 -8.92
N GLY A 351 18.03 30.15 -7.63
CA GLY A 351 18.87 30.84 -6.65
C GLY A 351 18.59 32.33 -6.55
N GLU A 352 17.43 32.82 -7.00
CA GLU A 352 17.03 34.22 -6.82
C GLU A 352 16.79 34.56 -5.34
N LYS A 353 16.37 33.58 -4.54
CA LYS A 353 16.14 33.74 -3.09
C LYS A 353 17.37 33.50 -2.23
N ASP A 354 18.17 32.48 -2.58
CA ASP A 354 19.33 32.03 -1.78
C ASP A 354 20.66 32.60 -2.31
N GLY A 355 20.67 33.24 -3.48
CA GLY A 355 21.87 33.71 -4.18
C GLY A 355 22.74 32.59 -4.79
N VAL A 356 22.33 31.32 -4.65
CA VAL A 356 23.07 30.15 -5.15
C VAL A 356 22.15 29.30 -6.04
N PRO A 357 22.42 29.22 -7.36
CA PRO A 357 21.69 28.31 -8.23
C PRO A 357 21.94 26.87 -7.81
N LYS A 358 20.85 26.10 -7.65
CA LYS A 358 20.89 24.68 -7.31
C LYS A 358 21.17 23.83 -8.54
N ASP A 359 21.34 22.53 -8.34
CA ASP A 359 21.56 21.57 -9.42
C ASP A 359 20.36 21.56 -10.39
N PRO A 360 20.57 21.74 -11.72
CA PRO A 360 19.50 21.66 -12.72
C PRO A 360 18.70 20.35 -12.70
N ASN A 361 19.26 19.27 -12.14
CA ASN A 361 18.56 18.01 -11.91
C ASN A 361 17.28 18.19 -11.08
N TYR A 362 17.24 19.12 -10.13
CA TYR A 362 16.03 19.39 -9.34
C TYR A 362 14.93 20.04 -10.18
N ILE A 363 15.29 20.96 -11.07
CA ILE A 363 14.35 21.60 -12.01
C ILE A 363 13.81 20.55 -12.99
N TYR A 364 14.67 19.66 -13.48
CA TYR A 364 14.26 18.54 -14.33
C TYR A 364 13.23 17.65 -13.61
N ARG A 365 13.52 17.21 -12.38
CA ARG A 365 12.58 16.41 -11.57
C ARG A 365 11.26 17.14 -11.31
N LEU A 366 11.32 18.45 -11.06
CA LEU A 366 10.12 19.28 -10.88
C LEU A 366 9.24 19.30 -12.14
N HIS A 367 9.81 19.58 -13.31
CA HIS A 367 9.06 19.57 -14.56
C HIS A 367 8.48 18.19 -14.88
N MET A 368 9.23 17.12 -14.58
CA MET A 368 8.75 15.74 -14.71
C MET A 368 7.56 15.46 -13.76
N ALA A 369 7.64 15.88 -12.50
CA ALA A 369 6.54 15.74 -11.53
C ALA A 369 5.29 16.54 -11.94
N LEU A 370 5.48 17.69 -12.58
CA LEU A 370 4.41 18.53 -13.14
C LEU A 370 3.89 18.05 -14.50
N LYS A 371 4.46 16.97 -15.07
CA LYS A 371 4.18 16.48 -16.44
C LYS A 371 4.38 17.55 -17.53
N LYS A 372 5.20 18.57 -17.26
CA LYS A 372 5.61 19.59 -18.23
C LYS A 372 6.82 19.10 -19.02
N TYR A 373 6.60 18.09 -19.87
CA TYR A 373 7.69 17.39 -20.56
C TYR A 373 8.48 18.28 -21.54
N GLU A 374 7.85 19.28 -22.16
CA GLU A 374 8.54 20.22 -23.06
C GLU A 374 9.58 21.07 -22.31
N ASP A 375 9.25 21.55 -21.12
CA ASP A 375 10.18 22.33 -20.30
C ASP A 375 11.23 21.41 -19.65
N ALA A 376 10.85 20.19 -19.27
CA ALA A 376 11.81 19.16 -18.86
C ALA A 376 12.83 18.86 -19.97
N ALA A 377 12.41 18.85 -21.24
CA ALA A 377 13.29 18.64 -22.39
C ALA A 377 14.33 19.74 -22.57
N LYS A 378 13.95 21.00 -22.35
CA LYS A 378 14.89 22.14 -22.35
C LYS A 378 15.92 22.00 -21.22
N THR A 379 15.47 21.65 -20.01
CA THR A 379 16.37 21.43 -18.87
C THR A 379 17.30 20.24 -19.08
N ALA A 380 16.79 19.12 -19.59
CA ALA A 380 17.57 17.93 -19.93
C ALA A 380 18.67 18.24 -20.97
N LEU A 381 18.38 19.09 -21.95
CA LEU A 381 19.36 19.56 -22.92
C LEU A 381 20.49 20.38 -22.27
N ILE A 382 20.17 21.21 -21.27
CA ILE A 382 21.17 21.96 -20.50
C ILE A 382 22.04 21.00 -19.69
N ILE A 383 21.42 20.05 -18.97
CA ILE A 383 22.14 19.02 -18.19
C ILE A 383 23.08 18.23 -19.09
N ALA A 384 22.58 17.72 -20.22
CA ALA A 384 23.39 16.94 -21.15
C ALA A 384 24.59 17.72 -21.69
N ARG A 385 24.42 19.02 -22.04
CA ARG A 385 25.53 19.86 -22.49
C ARG A 385 26.57 20.11 -21.39
N GLN A 386 26.12 20.39 -20.16
CA GLN A 386 27.02 20.53 -19.01
C GLN A 386 27.84 19.26 -18.78
N GLU A 387 27.20 18.10 -18.84
CA GLU A 387 27.90 16.81 -18.71
C GLU A 387 28.86 16.54 -19.88
N GLN A 388 28.53 16.97 -21.12
CA GLN A 388 29.44 16.90 -22.26
C GLN A 388 30.69 17.76 -22.09
N ASP A 389 30.55 18.98 -21.55
CA ASP A 389 31.66 19.90 -21.28
C ASP A 389 32.60 19.35 -20.20
N LEU A 390 32.03 18.62 -19.23
CA LEU A 390 32.77 17.91 -18.18
C LEU A 390 33.41 16.59 -18.66
N GLY A 391 33.03 16.08 -19.84
CA GLY A 391 33.54 14.83 -20.41
C GLY A 391 32.72 13.57 -20.04
N ASN A 392 31.58 13.72 -19.38
CA ASN A 392 30.70 12.63 -18.94
C ASN A 392 29.69 12.24 -20.04
N TYR A 393 30.19 11.82 -21.20
CA TYR A 393 29.35 11.56 -22.39
C TYR A 393 28.31 10.44 -22.19
N SER A 394 28.60 9.44 -21.36
CA SER A 394 27.65 8.36 -21.05
C SER A 394 26.44 8.85 -20.27
N LEU A 395 26.65 9.76 -19.30
CA LEU A 395 25.57 10.34 -18.51
C LEU A 395 24.74 11.34 -19.35
N ALA A 396 25.41 12.13 -20.19
CA ALA A 396 24.72 12.98 -21.15
C ALA A 396 23.83 12.16 -22.10
N HIS A 397 24.32 11.00 -22.56
CA HIS A 397 23.55 10.08 -23.39
C HIS A 397 22.33 9.52 -22.65
N SER A 398 22.49 9.05 -21.40
CA SER A 398 21.39 8.48 -20.64
C SER A 398 20.27 9.51 -20.39
N VAL A 399 20.62 10.74 -20.00
CA VAL A 399 19.65 11.83 -19.78
C VAL A 399 18.86 12.14 -21.06
N ILE A 400 19.55 12.20 -22.20
CA ILE A 400 18.90 12.47 -23.50
C ILE A 400 18.03 11.29 -23.95
N SER A 401 18.48 10.05 -23.77
CA SER A 401 17.70 8.86 -24.12
C SER A 401 16.41 8.75 -23.29
N GLU A 402 16.49 9.09 -22.01
CA GLU A 402 15.37 9.04 -21.09
C GLU A 402 14.30 10.08 -21.45
N ILE A 403 14.71 11.33 -21.72
CA ILE A 403 13.75 12.38 -22.09
C ILE A 403 13.12 12.14 -23.47
N ILE A 404 13.87 11.59 -24.44
CA ILE A 404 13.29 11.18 -25.74
C ILE A 404 12.19 10.16 -25.52
N ARG A 405 12.44 9.12 -24.69
CA ARG A 405 11.44 8.10 -24.39
C ARG A 405 10.21 8.71 -23.71
N HIS A 406 10.39 9.61 -22.74
CA HIS A 406 9.26 10.28 -22.10
C HIS A 406 8.45 11.15 -23.06
N LEU A 407 9.09 11.86 -23.98
CA LEU A 407 8.39 12.63 -25.02
C LEU A 407 7.63 11.70 -25.98
N GLU A 408 8.26 10.61 -26.44
CA GLU A 408 7.65 9.67 -27.38
C GLU A 408 6.47 8.89 -26.76
N ASP A 409 6.59 8.48 -25.48
CA ASP A 409 5.53 7.81 -24.72
C ASP A 409 4.31 8.71 -24.48
N ASN A 410 4.51 10.03 -24.31
CA ASN A 410 3.43 11.01 -24.15
C ASN A 410 2.97 11.63 -25.50
N ASN A 411 3.45 11.12 -26.64
CA ASN A 411 3.16 11.63 -27.99
C ASN A 411 3.52 13.12 -28.19
N ILE A 412 4.55 13.60 -27.49
CA ILE A 412 5.08 14.96 -27.63
C ILE A 412 6.24 14.96 -28.62
N ARG A 413 6.33 16.01 -29.42
CA ARG A 413 7.37 16.17 -30.43
C ARG A 413 8.76 16.27 -29.81
N VAL A 414 9.68 15.42 -30.26
CA VAL A 414 11.10 15.55 -29.94
C VAL A 414 11.73 16.58 -30.86
N SER A 415 12.36 17.60 -30.28
CA SER A 415 13.04 18.65 -31.04
C SER A 415 14.25 18.09 -31.80
N LEU A 416 14.53 18.68 -32.98
CA LEU A 416 15.68 18.29 -33.80
C LEU A 416 17.01 18.40 -33.03
N GLN A 417 17.15 19.38 -32.14
CA GLN A 417 18.35 19.57 -31.34
C GLN A 417 18.62 18.38 -30.41
N ILE A 418 17.57 17.85 -29.75
CA ILE A 418 17.68 16.69 -28.86
C ILE A 418 18.00 15.43 -29.67
N ARG A 419 17.35 15.24 -30.83
CA ARG A 419 17.62 14.11 -31.73
C ARG A 419 19.05 14.12 -32.26
N GLN A 420 19.54 15.25 -32.75
CA GLN A 420 20.92 15.41 -33.22
C GLN A 420 21.94 15.15 -32.10
N LEU A 421 21.65 15.62 -30.88
CA LEU A 421 22.50 15.37 -29.74
C LEU A 421 22.56 13.88 -29.37
N PHE A 422 21.41 13.20 -29.37
CA PHE A 422 21.33 11.75 -29.18
C PHE A 422 22.15 11.00 -30.23
N ILE A 423 21.98 11.33 -31.51
CA ILE A 423 22.71 10.68 -32.62
C ILE A 423 24.22 10.79 -32.41
N LEU A 424 24.72 11.97 -32.06
CA LEU A 424 26.15 12.20 -31.84
C LEU A 424 26.69 11.43 -30.63
N LEU A 425 26.00 11.53 -29.49
CA LEU A 425 26.40 10.84 -28.25
C LEU A 425 26.33 9.33 -28.39
N HIS A 426 25.29 8.82 -29.03
CA HIS A 426 25.11 7.40 -29.25
C HIS A 426 26.12 6.85 -30.26
N SER A 427 26.43 7.60 -31.34
CA SER A 427 27.51 7.24 -32.28
C SER A 427 28.85 7.11 -31.54
N TYR A 428 29.15 8.03 -30.61
CA TYR A 428 30.37 7.97 -29.79
C TYR A 428 30.42 6.72 -28.90
N ILE A 429 29.31 6.31 -28.29
CA ILE A 429 29.23 5.11 -27.45
C ILE A 429 29.37 3.83 -28.28
N LEU A 430 28.71 3.77 -29.44
CA LEU A 430 28.75 2.61 -30.34
C LEU A 430 30.16 2.31 -30.86
N VAL A 431 31.02 3.32 -31.05
CA VAL A 431 32.42 3.10 -31.50
C VAL A 431 33.15 2.13 -30.59
N LYS A 432 32.98 2.25 -29.25
CA LYS A 432 33.65 1.34 -28.30
C LYS A 432 33.19 -0.11 -28.48
N ILE A 433 31.92 -0.32 -28.81
CA ILE A 433 31.33 -1.64 -29.08
C ILE A 433 31.91 -2.21 -30.39
N PHE A 434 31.96 -1.43 -31.46
CA PHE A 434 32.50 -1.89 -32.74
C PHE A 434 34.00 -2.21 -32.69
N VAL A 435 34.79 -1.39 -31.98
CA VAL A 435 36.22 -1.67 -31.77
C VAL A 435 36.41 -2.99 -31.00
N LYS A 436 35.60 -3.25 -29.96
CA LYS A 436 35.61 -4.54 -29.22
C LYS A 436 35.24 -5.73 -30.12
N HIS A 437 34.40 -5.52 -31.12
CA HIS A 437 34.00 -6.53 -32.09
C HIS A 437 34.94 -6.69 -33.30
N ASN A 438 36.06 -5.95 -33.34
CA ASN A 438 36.99 -5.88 -34.48
C ASN A 438 36.34 -5.41 -35.80
N ASP A 439 35.24 -4.65 -35.71
CA ASP A 439 34.57 -4.07 -36.87
C ASP A 439 35.04 -2.63 -37.09
N HIS A 440 36.24 -2.53 -37.67
CA HIS A 440 36.94 -1.26 -37.84
C HIS A 440 36.27 -0.33 -38.87
N VAL A 441 35.55 -0.88 -39.86
CA VAL A 441 34.88 -0.09 -40.91
C VAL A 441 33.69 0.68 -40.35
N ASN A 442 32.81 0.01 -39.60
CA ASN A 442 31.66 0.67 -38.97
C ASN A 442 32.10 1.63 -37.86
N ALA A 443 33.10 1.25 -37.06
CA ALA A 443 33.72 2.15 -36.07
C ALA A 443 34.27 3.43 -36.72
N ALA A 444 35.01 3.31 -37.82
CA ALA A 444 35.58 4.43 -38.54
C ALA A 444 34.52 5.39 -39.08
N ARG A 445 33.45 4.88 -39.71
CA ARG A 445 32.36 5.73 -40.24
C ARG A 445 31.61 6.49 -39.13
N LEU A 446 31.37 5.86 -37.98
CA LEU A 446 30.77 6.55 -36.82
C LEU A 446 31.72 7.60 -36.24
N LEU A 447 33.02 7.30 -36.18
CA LEU A 447 34.06 8.25 -35.76
C LEU A 447 34.15 9.46 -36.70
N LEU A 448 33.93 9.30 -38.01
CA LEU A 448 33.87 10.42 -38.95
C LEU A 448 32.71 11.37 -38.61
N ARG A 449 31.51 10.84 -38.31
CA ARG A 449 30.36 11.64 -37.86
C ARG A 449 30.66 12.43 -36.57
N VAL A 450 31.32 11.79 -35.61
CA VAL A 450 31.72 12.43 -34.34
C VAL A 450 32.82 13.47 -34.58
N ALA A 451 33.83 13.17 -35.40
CA ALA A 451 34.95 14.06 -35.70
C ALA A 451 34.54 15.31 -36.49
N GLN A 452 33.51 15.23 -37.34
CA GLN A 452 32.89 16.41 -37.95
C GLN A 452 32.26 17.36 -36.91
N ASN A 453 31.86 16.83 -35.75
CA ASN A 453 31.24 17.57 -34.64
C ASN A 453 32.16 17.68 -33.41
N ILE A 454 33.48 17.69 -33.62
CA ILE A 454 34.47 17.58 -32.53
C ILE A 454 34.39 18.72 -31.50
N SER A 455 33.87 19.89 -31.88
CA SER A 455 33.67 21.03 -30.98
C SER A 455 32.73 20.70 -29.81
N LYS A 456 31.86 19.68 -29.95
CA LYS A 456 30.95 19.20 -28.90
C LYS A 456 31.60 18.18 -27.94
N PHE A 457 32.88 17.85 -28.14
CA PHE A 457 33.64 16.90 -27.33
C PHE A 457 34.96 17.53 -26.84
N PRO A 458 34.93 18.60 -26.03
CA PRO A 458 36.12 19.38 -25.69
C PRO A 458 37.19 18.57 -24.94
N GLN A 459 36.79 17.70 -24.01
CA GLN A 459 37.72 16.89 -23.21
C GLN A 459 38.35 15.74 -24.01
N HIS A 460 37.61 15.16 -24.95
CA HIS A 460 38.03 13.97 -25.71
C HIS A 460 38.46 14.29 -27.15
N MET A 461 38.70 15.57 -27.46
CA MET A 461 39.08 16.02 -28.81
C MET A 461 40.25 15.23 -29.39
N ILE A 462 41.37 15.15 -28.68
CA ILE A 462 42.60 14.49 -29.15
C ILE A 462 42.41 12.96 -29.23
N PRO A 463 41.91 12.27 -28.17
CA PRO A 463 41.62 10.84 -28.26
C PRO A 463 40.69 10.46 -29.41
N ILE A 464 39.61 11.22 -29.65
CA ILE A 464 38.68 10.95 -30.75
C ILE A 464 39.40 11.07 -32.09
N LEU A 465 40.14 12.15 -32.34
CA LEU A 465 40.87 12.34 -33.60
C LEU A 465 41.95 11.27 -33.83
N ILE A 466 42.66 10.85 -32.78
CA ILE A 466 43.62 9.73 -32.86
C ILE A 466 42.89 8.45 -33.28
N SER A 467 41.80 8.09 -32.58
CA SER A 467 41.01 6.91 -32.90
C SER A 467 40.43 6.98 -34.32
N THR A 468 39.97 8.15 -34.78
CA THR A 468 39.50 8.33 -36.17
C THR A 468 40.60 8.00 -37.17
N VAL A 469 41.83 8.48 -36.97
CA VAL A 469 42.94 8.19 -37.90
C VAL A 469 43.29 6.71 -37.92
N ILE A 470 43.39 6.08 -36.74
CA ILE A 470 43.77 4.67 -36.59
C ILE A 470 42.70 3.74 -37.17
N GLU A 471 41.44 3.95 -36.81
CA GLU A 471 40.33 3.11 -37.25
C GLU A 471 40.04 3.31 -38.75
N CYS A 472 40.15 4.53 -39.28
CA CYS A 472 40.08 4.75 -40.73
C CYS A 472 41.22 4.03 -41.47
N GLN A 473 42.43 3.98 -40.90
CA GLN A 473 43.56 3.25 -41.51
C GLN A 473 43.32 1.72 -41.49
N ARG A 474 42.78 1.18 -40.40
CA ARG A 474 42.43 -0.25 -40.26
C ARG A 474 41.25 -0.65 -41.14
N GLY A 475 40.26 0.23 -41.27
CA GLY A 475 39.06 0.04 -42.09
C GLY A 475 39.23 0.35 -43.58
N GLY A 476 40.44 0.69 -44.04
CA GLY A 476 40.72 0.95 -45.46
C GLY A 476 40.28 2.33 -45.99
N LEU A 477 39.81 3.23 -45.12
CA LEU A 477 39.41 4.61 -45.45
C LEU A 477 40.64 5.55 -45.47
N LYS A 478 41.53 5.33 -46.44
CA LYS A 478 42.85 6.00 -46.51
C LYS A 478 42.76 7.51 -46.71
N LYS A 479 41.80 7.98 -47.51
CA LYS A 479 41.58 9.42 -47.77
C LYS A 479 41.12 10.14 -46.50
N SER A 480 40.06 9.65 -45.87
CA SER A 480 39.56 10.17 -44.60
C SER A 480 40.62 10.13 -43.49
N SER A 481 41.38 9.03 -43.39
CA SER A 481 42.50 8.90 -42.45
C SER A 481 43.57 9.99 -42.65
N TYR A 482 43.97 10.25 -43.91
CA TYR A 482 44.95 11.28 -44.24
C TYR A 482 44.46 12.69 -43.87
N GLU A 483 43.21 13.04 -44.15
CA GLU A 483 42.63 14.36 -43.85
C GLU A 483 42.67 14.66 -42.34
N TYR A 484 42.21 13.72 -41.50
CA TYR A 484 42.24 13.89 -40.05
C TYR A 484 43.66 13.76 -39.47
N ALA A 485 44.56 13.00 -40.10
CA ALA A 485 45.96 12.96 -39.71
C ALA A 485 46.64 14.32 -39.94
N VAL A 486 46.37 14.99 -41.06
CA VAL A 486 46.86 16.36 -41.32
C VAL A 486 46.31 17.34 -40.30
N MET A 487 45.02 17.24 -39.95
CA MET A 487 44.40 18.08 -38.91
C MET A 487 45.08 17.89 -37.55
N LEU A 488 45.37 16.64 -37.17
CA LEU A 488 45.98 16.29 -35.90
C LEU A 488 47.47 16.72 -35.81
N MET A 489 48.17 16.78 -36.93
CA MET A 489 49.59 17.19 -36.99
C MET A 489 49.82 18.71 -36.95
N ARG A 490 48.75 19.51 -36.84
CA ARG A 490 48.83 20.95 -36.57
C ARG A 490 49.55 21.24 -35.24
N PRO A 491 50.28 22.36 -35.12
CA PRO A 491 51.13 22.65 -33.96
C PRO A 491 50.37 22.65 -32.62
N GLU A 492 49.08 23.01 -32.64
CA GLU A 492 48.19 23.06 -31.47
C GLU A 492 47.92 21.68 -30.85
N HIS A 493 47.77 20.64 -31.67
CA HIS A 493 47.43 19.28 -31.21
C HIS A 493 48.66 18.36 -31.16
N ARG A 494 49.74 18.72 -31.86
CA ARG A 494 50.96 17.89 -31.99
C ARG A 494 51.72 17.64 -30.68
N LEU A 495 51.62 18.56 -29.73
CA LEU A 495 52.33 18.49 -28.44
C LEU A 495 51.62 17.60 -27.41
N SER A 496 50.33 17.36 -27.57
CA SER A 496 49.50 16.60 -26.64
C SER A 496 49.35 15.11 -27.01
N ILE A 497 50.07 14.65 -28.03
CA ILE A 497 50.04 13.26 -28.53
C ILE A 497 51.33 12.54 -28.09
N ASP A 498 51.17 11.29 -27.67
CA ASP A 498 52.29 10.42 -27.34
C ASP A 498 53.29 10.26 -28.50
N VAL A 499 54.58 10.15 -28.17
CA VAL A 499 55.67 10.10 -29.15
C VAL A 499 55.55 8.90 -30.10
N ASN A 500 55.07 7.75 -29.64
CA ASN A 500 54.95 6.54 -30.45
C ASN A 500 53.80 6.64 -31.45
N ILE A 501 52.63 7.10 -30.99
CA ILE A 501 51.45 7.32 -31.83
C ILE A 501 51.73 8.43 -32.86
N ARG A 502 52.38 9.52 -32.44
CA ARG A 502 52.78 10.62 -33.32
C ARG A 502 53.67 10.17 -34.46
N ARG A 503 54.65 9.29 -34.22
CA ARG A 503 55.49 8.72 -35.30
C ARG A 503 54.67 7.93 -36.31
N LYS A 504 53.72 7.10 -35.85
CA LYS A 504 52.82 6.32 -36.72
C LYS A 504 51.95 7.24 -37.59
N ILE A 505 51.39 8.31 -37.01
CA ILE A 505 50.55 9.28 -37.73
C ILE A 505 51.38 10.11 -38.72
N GLU A 506 52.61 10.51 -38.37
CA GLU A 506 53.53 11.17 -39.30
C GLU A 506 53.84 10.31 -40.53
N MET A 507 53.99 9.00 -40.35
CA MET A 507 54.21 8.08 -41.47
C MET A 507 53.01 8.03 -42.43
N ILE A 508 51.78 8.13 -41.90
CA ILE A 508 50.55 8.19 -42.71
C ILE A 508 50.53 9.49 -43.54
N VAL A 509 50.83 10.64 -42.92
CA VAL A 509 50.88 11.95 -43.62
C VAL A 509 51.97 12.00 -44.70
N ARG A 510 53.08 11.27 -44.53
CA ARG A 510 54.18 11.23 -45.52
C ARG A 510 53.86 10.38 -46.76
N ARG A 511 52.91 9.44 -46.69
CA ARG A 511 52.58 8.51 -47.79
C ARG A 511 51.41 9.02 -48.65
N LYS A 512 51.63 10.12 -49.37
CA LYS A 512 50.60 10.78 -50.22
C LYS A 512 50.14 9.93 -51.42
N SER A 513 50.93 8.94 -51.85
CA SER A 513 50.73 8.19 -53.10
C SER A 513 49.61 7.14 -53.07
N SER A 514 49.05 6.80 -51.90
CA SER A 514 48.03 5.74 -51.73
C SER A 514 46.62 6.25 -51.42
N ILE A 515 46.34 7.52 -51.69
CA ILE A 515 45.10 8.23 -51.26
C ILE A 515 43.89 7.94 -52.17
N VAL A 516 44.09 7.31 -53.34
CA VAL A 516 43.06 7.21 -54.38
C VAL A 516 42.02 6.11 -54.14
N ASP A 517 42.37 5.04 -53.42
CA ASP A 517 41.45 3.92 -53.14
C ASP A 517 40.81 4.08 -51.75
N GLU A 518 39.68 4.79 -51.70
CA GLU A 518 38.73 4.71 -50.58
C GLU A 518 37.57 3.82 -51.02
N THR A 519 37.28 2.77 -50.24
CA THR A 519 36.16 1.88 -50.51
C THR A 519 34.85 2.68 -50.44
N PRO A 520 34.05 2.73 -51.53
CA PRO A 520 32.77 3.41 -51.51
C PRO A 520 31.87 2.85 -50.41
N GLU A 521 31.05 3.71 -49.82
CA GLU A 521 30.07 3.28 -48.85
C GLU A 521 28.94 2.48 -49.51
N ASP A 522 28.52 1.40 -48.86
CA ASP A 522 27.37 0.60 -49.27
C ASP A 522 26.10 1.46 -49.32
N LEU A 523 25.32 1.27 -50.37
CA LEU A 523 24.08 1.98 -50.59
C LEU A 523 22.91 1.09 -50.15
N SER A 524 21.97 1.65 -49.40
CA SER A 524 20.71 1.00 -49.03
C SER A 524 19.52 1.92 -49.30
N PRO A 525 18.31 1.37 -49.50
CA PRO A 525 17.14 2.17 -49.84
C PRO A 525 16.69 3.03 -48.65
N ASP A 526 16.51 4.33 -48.90
CA ASP A 526 15.90 5.28 -47.98
C ASP A 526 14.47 4.83 -47.60
N PRO A 527 14.12 4.73 -46.31
CA PRO A 527 12.80 4.30 -45.89
C PRO A 527 11.68 5.31 -46.22
N ILE A 528 12.00 6.52 -46.66
CA ILE A 528 11.02 7.55 -47.06
C ILE A 528 10.84 7.57 -48.58
N SER A 529 11.92 7.75 -49.34
CA SER A 529 11.89 7.95 -50.80
C SER A 529 12.23 6.70 -51.62
N ASN A 530 12.67 5.60 -50.98
CA ASN A 530 13.19 4.39 -51.62
C ASN A 530 14.40 4.62 -52.56
N GLN A 531 15.04 5.79 -52.48
CA GLN A 531 16.27 6.07 -53.21
C GLN A 531 17.47 5.41 -52.50
N LEU A 532 18.41 4.86 -53.27
CA LEU A 532 19.64 4.31 -52.75
C LEU A 532 20.55 5.43 -52.20
N ILE A 533 20.78 5.43 -50.88
CA ILE A 533 21.61 6.39 -50.16
C ILE A 533 22.71 5.69 -49.35
N PRO A 534 23.82 6.38 -49.03
CA PRO A 534 24.86 5.84 -48.16
C PRO A 534 24.31 5.41 -46.80
N CYS A 535 24.71 4.23 -46.32
CA CYS A 535 24.23 3.65 -45.07
C CYS A 535 24.33 4.60 -43.84
N THR A 536 25.35 5.45 -43.76
CA THR A 536 25.53 6.38 -42.63
C THR A 536 24.80 7.73 -42.77
N GLN A 537 24.19 8.01 -43.92
CA GLN A 537 23.39 9.22 -44.14
C GLN A 537 22.04 9.10 -43.44
N LEU A 538 21.67 10.10 -42.63
CA LEU A 538 20.44 10.13 -41.80
C LEU A 538 19.45 11.23 -42.24
N GLU A 539 19.57 11.72 -43.46
CA GLU A 539 18.68 12.74 -44.04
C GLU A 539 18.35 12.34 -45.48
N SER A 540 17.07 12.35 -45.84
CA SER A 540 16.64 11.99 -47.19
C SER A 540 17.07 13.06 -48.20
N PRO A 541 17.77 12.70 -49.30
CA PRO A 541 18.19 13.67 -50.31
C PRO A 541 17.01 14.28 -51.08
N VAL A 542 15.86 13.58 -51.13
CA VAL A 542 14.67 14.00 -51.88
C VAL A 542 13.78 14.88 -51.02
N THR A 543 13.42 14.41 -49.82
CA THR A 543 12.43 15.09 -48.99
C THR A 543 13.05 16.02 -47.95
N ARG A 544 14.37 15.90 -47.69
CA ARG A 544 15.10 16.56 -46.59
C ARG A 544 14.57 16.22 -45.19
N ASP A 545 13.76 15.16 -45.10
CA ASP A 545 13.28 14.65 -43.83
C ASP A 545 14.38 13.87 -43.10
N ALA A 546 14.35 13.90 -41.77
CA ALA A 546 15.31 13.19 -40.95
C ALA A 546 14.96 11.70 -40.91
N ILE A 547 15.95 10.84 -41.14
CA ILE A 547 15.80 9.39 -41.11
C ILE A 547 16.21 8.89 -39.72
N PRO A 548 15.40 8.07 -39.04
CA PRO A 548 15.78 7.53 -37.74
C PRO A 548 17.02 6.63 -37.85
N MET A 549 17.87 6.69 -36.84
CA MET A 549 19.11 5.93 -36.76
C MET A 549 18.88 4.59 -36.09
N CYS A 550 19.46 3.52 -36.63
CA CYS A 550 19.53 2.23 -35.97
C CYS A 550 20.43 2.32 -34.73
N ILE A 551 19.89 1.98 -33.55
CA ILE A 551 20.65 2.02 -32.29
C ILE A 551 21.74 0.94 -32.15
N ILE A 552 21.81 -0.03 -33.06
CA ILE A 552 22.86 -1.07 -33.04
C ILE A 552 24.00 -0.67 -33.98
N THR A 553 23.66 -0.25 -35.20
CA THR A 553 24.64 0.01 -36.25
C THR A 553 25.04 1.48 -36.40
N GLY A 554 24.23 2.40 -35.90
CA GLY A 554 24.37 3.83 -36.15
C GLY A 554 24.11 4.26 -37.60
N LYS A 555 23.59 3.35 -38.44
CA LYS A 555 23.20 3.58 -39.85
C LYS A 555 21.74 4.01 -39.96
N HIS A 556 21.28 4.43 -41.14
CA HIS A 556 19.85 4.57 -41.39
C HIS A 556 19.15 3.22 -41.41
N LEU A 557 17.84 3.24 -41.20
CA LEU A 557 17.00 2.04 -41.15
C LEU A 557 16.39 1.71 -42.50
N VAL A 558 16.07 0.44 -42.73
CA VAL A 558 15.42 -0.07 -43.95
C VAL A 558 14.03 -0.60 -43.59
N LEU A 559 13.01 -0.33 -44.41
CA LEU A 559 11.62 -0.72 -44.13
C LEU A 559 11.42 -2.24 -43.99
N ASP A 560 12.19 -3.04 -44.73
CA ASP A 560 12.10 -4.50 -44.74
C ASP A 560 12.79 -5.17 -43.55
N ASP A 561 13.67 -4.44 -42.85
CA ASP A 561 14.52 -4.98 -41.77
C ASP A 561 14.42 -4.08 -40.53
N TRP A 562 13.22 -3.93 -39.97
CA TRP A 562 12.94 -3.00 -38.87
C TRP A 562 12.47 -3.74 -37.62
N CYS A 563 12.95 -3.33 -36.44
CA CYS A 563 12.39 -3.73 -35.15
C CYS A 563 12.48 -2.58 -34.14
N PHE A 564 11.72 -2.69 -33.05
CA PHE A 564 11.85 -1.80 -31.90
C PHE A 564 12.53 -2.53 -30.76
N CYS A 565 13.41 -1.83 -30.05
CA CYS A 565 14.02 -2.40 -28.85
C CYS A 565 12.95 -2.62 -27.76
N PRO A 566 12.84 -3.83 -27.17
CA PRO A 566 11.88 -4.12 -26.10
C PRO A 566 12.01 -3.21 -24.87
N ASN A 567 13.24 -2.83 -24.51
CA ASN A 567 13.52 -2.07 -23.30
C ASN A 567 13.52 -0.55 -23.55
N SER A 568 14.13 -0.11 -24.65
CA SER A 568 14.33 1.31 -24.95
C SER A 568 13.34 1.89 -25.96
N LYS A 569 12.57 1.04 -26.67
CA LYS A 569 11.62 1.38 -27.76
C LYS A 569 12.22 2.12 -28.96
N PHE A 570 13.53 2.36 -28.98
CA PHE A 570 14.20 2.95 -30.12
C PHE A 570 14.23 1.96 -31.30
N PRO A 571 14.23 2.46 -32.55
CA PRO A 571 14.25 1.61 -33.72
C PRO A 571 15.65 1.05 -34.01
N ALA A 572 15.68 -0.18 -34.50
CA ALA A 572 16.89 -0.91 -34.87
C ALA A 572 16.65 -1.79 -36.10
N LEU A 573 17.73 -2.16 -36.79
CA LEU A 573 17.68 -3.16 -37.85
C LEU A 573 17.54 -4.55 -37.22
N TYR A 574 16.52 -5.33 -37.59
CA TYR A 574 16.22 -6.61 -36.94
C TYR A 574 17.36 -7.62 -37.11
N SER A 575 17.85 -7.78 -38.34
CA SER A 575 18.93 -8.71 -38.67
C SER A 575 20.24 -8.38 -37.95
N GLU A 576 20.58 -7.09 -37.85
CA GLU A 576 21.79 -6.62 -37.17
C GLU A 576 21.67 -6.69 -35.64
N TYR A 577 20.46 -6.52 -35.09
CA TYR A 577 20.23 -6.70 -33.65
C TYR A 577 20.42 -8.17 -33.25
N LEU A 578 19.90 -9.12 -34.03
CA LEU A 578 20.15 -10.55 -33.77
C LEU A 578 21.65 -10.88 -33.80
N LYS A 579 22.38 -10.41 -34.83
CA LYS A 579 23.83 -10.59 -34.92
C LYS A 579 24.57 -9.97 -33.73
N PHE A 580 24.11 -8.82 -33.24
CA PHE A 580 24.69 -8.18 -32.06
C PHE A 580 24.52 -9.04 -30.81
N ILE A 581 23.33 -9.59 -30.57
CA ILE A 581 23.04 -10.49 -29.43
C ILE A 581 23.94 -11.73 -29.51
N GLU A 582 24.00 -12.37 -30.68
CA GLU A 582 24.84 -13.56 -30.89
C GLU A 582 26.33 -13.27 -30.62
N ARG A 583 26.83 -12.13 -31.09
CA ARG A 583 28.24 -11.72 -30.89
C ARG A 583 28.57 -11.44 -29.43
N GLU A 584 27.68 -10.78 -28.69
CA GLU A 584 27.90 -10.53 -27.26
C GLU A 584 27.85 -11.82 -26.44
N ILE A 585 26.95 -12.77 -26.76
CA ILE A 585 26.95 -14.12 -26.17
C ILE A 585 28.26 -14.86 -26.47
N ALA A 586 28.73 -14.80 -27.72
CA ALA A 586 29.97 -15.44 -28.15
C ALA A 586 31.23 -14.84 -27.47
N LEU A 587 31.21 -13.55 -27.15
CA LEU A 587 32.30 -12.90 -26.41
C LEU A 587 32.27 -13.25 -24.92
N GLN A 588 31.10 -13.24 -24.29
CA GLN A 588 30.96 -13.63 -22.89
C GLN A 588 31.35 -15.10 -22.66
N SER A 589 30.92 -16.00 -23.54
CA SER A 589 31.31 -17.42 -23.47
C SER A 589 32.83 -17.62 -23.60
N LYS A 590 33.51 -16.86 -24.48
CA LYS A 590 34.99 -16.88 -24.58
C LYS A 590 35.69 -16.42 -23.31
N ILE A 591 35.15 -15.40 -22.63
CA ILE A 591 35.68 -14.89 -21.36
C ILE A 591 35.50 -15.94 -20.25
N LEU A 592 34.33 -16.60 -20.16
CA LEU A 592 34.10 -17.67 -19.17
C LEU A 592 34.97 -18.91 -19.41
N SER A 593 35.35 -19.21 -20.66
CA SER A 593 36.27 -20.30 -20.98
C SER A 593 37.76 -19.95 -20.86
N GLY A 594 38.07 -18.68 -20.56
CA GLY A 594 39.44 -18.12 -20.63
C GLY A 594 40.23 -18.10 -19.32
N ASP A 595 39.60 -18.37 -18.17
CA ASP A 595 40.28 -18.45 -16.88
C ASP A 595 39.95 -19.77 -16.15
N ASN A 596 41.03 -20.47 -15.76
CA ASN A 596 41.14 -21.67 -14.92
C ASN A 596 41.14 -23.05 -15.62
N THR A 597 42.36 -23.52 -15.86
CA THR A 597 42.77 -24.82 -15.33
C THR A 597 42.46 -24.87 -13.82
N ASP A 598 41.83 -25.98 -13.41
CA ASP A 598 41.52 -26.43 -12.05
C ASP A 598 40.17 -26.03 -11.44
N ASN A 599 39.27 -27.03 -11.54
CA ASN A 599 38.29 -27.51 -10.55
C ASN A 599 37.04 -26.68 -10.18
N GLN A 600 35.91 -27.31 -10.58
CA GLN A 600 34.54 -27.37 -10.04
C GLN A 600 33.44 -26.62 -10.82
N PRO A 601 32.32 -27.31 -11.15
CA PRO A 601 31.20 -26.72 -11.87
C PRO A 601 30.30 -25.98 -10.88
N GLN A 602 30.31 -24.66 -10.89
CA GLN A 602 29.32 -23.87 -10.16
C GLN A 602 28.62 -22.84 -11.05
N THR A 603 27.29 -23.03 -11.09
CA THR A 603 26.20 -22.09 -11.39
C THR A 603 25.88 -21.78 -12.86
N ASN A 604 24.67 -22.19 -13.26
CA ASN A 604 23.92 -21.74 -14.42
C ASN A 604 23.64 -20.22 -14.34
N GLY A 605 24.64 -19.39 -14.59
CA GLY A 605 24.43 -17.98 -14.90
C GLY A 605 23.98 -17.88 -16.37
N SER A 606 22.73 -17.50 -16.62
CA SER A 606 22.28 -17.14 -17.97
C SER A 606 23.24 -16.10 -18.55
N LEU A 607 23.77 -16.31 -19.77
CA LEU A 607 24.53 -15.29 -20.48
C LEU A 607 23.61 -14.08 -20.71
N ILE A 608 23.99 -12.90 -20.23
CA ILE A 608 23.12 -11.71 -20.25
C ILE A 608 23.67 -10.72 -21.28
N VAL A 609 22.93 -10.52 -22.37
CA VAL A 609 23.18 -9.41 -23.31
C VAL A 609 22.38 -8.20 -22.86
N ASN A 610 22.97 -7.01 -22.93
CA ASN A 610 22.31 -5.77 -22.53
C ASN A 610 21.96 -4.90 -23.75
N ASP A 611 20.82 -4.21 -23.65
CA ASP A 611 20.38 -3.14 -24.56
C ASP A 611 21.46 -2.04 -24.64
N PRO A 612 21.90 -1.61 -25.85
CA PRO A 612 22.96 -0.62 -26.03
C PRO A 612 22.59 0.81 -25.58
N VAL A 613 21.31 1.09 -25.33
CA VAL A 613 20.80 2.40 -24.90
C VAL A 613 20.55 2.43 -23.39
N VAL A 614 19.83 1.45 -22.84
CA VAL A 614 19.38 1.46 -21.43
C VAL A 614 20.15 0.46 -20.56
N ASN A 615 21.06 -0.33 -21.15
CA ASN A 615 21.90 -1.33 -20.47
C ASN A 615 21.09 -2.33 -19.63
N LYS A 616 19.92 -2.74 -20.15
CA LYS A 616 19.01 -3.74 -19.54
C LYS A 616 19.09 -5.08 -20.28
N PRO A 617 18.89 -6.21 -19.59
CA PRO A 617 18.97 -7.54 -20.20
C PRO A 617 17.97 -7.69 -21.35
N ILE A 618 18.41 -8.30 -22.44
CA ILE A 618 17.60 -8.61 -23.63
C ILE A 618 17.93 -10.00 -24.17
N THR A 619 16.92 -10.70 -24.66
CA THR A 619 17.08 -11.99 -25.35
C THR A 619 16.61 -11.91 -26.80
N ALA A 620 17.11 -12.81 -27.65
CA ALA A 620 16.69 -12.88 -29.05
C ALA A 620 15.18 -13.15 -29.22
N ASN A 621 14.55 -13.84 -28.26
CA ASN A 621 13.12 -14.14 -28.27
C ASN A 621 12.25 -12.89 -28.03
N ASP A 622 12.81 -11.84 -27.45
CA ASP A 622 12.08 -10.59 -27.17
C ASP A 622 11.96 -9.70 -28.42
N LEU A 623 12.78 -9.95 -29.46
CA LEU A 623 12.81 -9.16 -30.69
C LEU A 623 11.72 -9.62 -31.66
N LYS A 624 10.93 -8.67 -32.16
CA LYS A 624 9.91 -8.89 -33.19
C LYS A 624 10.19 -8.03 -34.42
N LEU A 625 10.09 -8.66 -35.59
CA LEU A 625 10.12 -7.93 -36.86
C LEU A 625 8.86 -7.07 -36.97
N CYS A 626 9.06 -5.78 -37.24
CA CYS A 626 8.03 -4.77 -37.36
C CYS A 626 7.37 -4.87 -38.74
N SER A 627 6.07 -4.56 -38.82
CA SER A 627 5.40 -4.41 -40.11
C SER A 627 5.83 -3.12 -40.82
N LYS A 628 5.72 -3.08 -42.15
CA LYS A 628 6.03 -1.86 -42.93
C LYS A 628 5.15 -0.67 -42.53
N GLU A 629 3.90 -0.93 -42.17
CA GLU A 629 2.94 0.08 -41.73
C GLU A 629 3.36 0.73 -40.41
N GLU A 630 3.78 -0.07 -39.43
CA GLU A 630 4.28 0.42 -38.14
C GLU A 630 5.58 1.22 -38.29
N ALA A 631 6.49 0.78 -39.18
CA ALA A 631 7.72 1.50 -39.47
C ALA A 631 7.45 2.87 -40.13
N LEU A 632 6.52 2.92 -41.10
CA LEU A 632 6.10 4.17 -41.74
C LEU A 632 5.38 5.11 -40.75
N ALA A 633 4.52 4.57 -39.88
CA ALA A 633 3.85 5.35 -38.84
C ALA A 633 4.87 5.98 -37.88
N TYR A 634 5.93 5.24 -37.51
CA TYR A 634 7.01 5.79 -36.69
C TYR A 634 7.76 6.91 -37.42
N ILE A 635 8.08 6.76 -38.70
CA ILE A 635 8.76 7.78 -39.50
C ILE A 635 7.89 9.04 -39.65
N GLN A 636 6.59 8.89 -39.88
CA GLN A 636 5.65 10.00 -39.93
C GLN A 636 5.61 10.75 -38.60
N LYS A 637 5.55 10.03 -37.46
CA LYS A 637 5.64 10.61 -36.12
C LYS A 637 7.02 11.26 -35.86
N TYR A 638 8.08 10.69 -36.40
CA TYR A 638 9.45 11.18 -36.25
C TYR A 638 9.64 12.55 -36.92
N ASN A 639 9.04 12.74 -38.10
CA ASN A 639 9.11 13.96 -38.91
C ASN A 639 7.90 14.89 -38.81
N ASP A 640 6.89 14.54 -38.01
CA ASP A 640 5.67 15.33 -37.79
C ASP A 640 4.82 15.54 -39.08
N ILE A 641 4.79 14.51 -39.93
CA ILE A 641 3.95 14.49 -41.14
C ILE A 641 2.55 14.02 -40.73
N LYS A 642 1.61 14.95 -40.55
CA LYS A 642 0.20 14.60 -40.34
C LYS A 642 -0.34 13.86 -41.59
N SER A 643 -0.88 12.66 -41.41
CA SER A 643 -1.63 11.98 -42.46
C SER A 643 -2.80 12.86 -42.90
N LYS A 644 -2.84 13.25 -44.17
CA LYS A 644 -3.93 14.03 -44.78
C LYS A 644 -5.20 13.19 -45.02
N GLU A 645 -5.62 12.38 -44.04
CA GLU A 645 -6.78 11.49 -44.21
C GLU A 645 -8.02 11.85 -43.39
N ASN A 646 -8.04 12.98 -42.66
CA ASN A 646 -9.23 13.38 -41.88
C ASN A 646 -9.88 14.73 -42.26
N ASP A 647 -9.40 15.44 -43.29
CA ASP A 647 -9.99 16.73 -43.69
C ASP A 647 -11.09 16.64 -44.77
N ALA A 648 -11.51 15.42 -45.16
CA ALA A 648 -12.60 15.24 -46.13
C ALA A 648 -14.01 15.16 -45.49
N ASN A 649 -14.11 15.08 -44.15
CA ASN A 649 -15.40 14.89 -43.46
C ASN A 649 -15.90 16.10 -42.65
N ASN A 650 -15.25 17.28 -42.74
CA ASN A 650 -15.65 18.48 -41.99
C ASN A 650 -16.00 19.71 -42.86
N VAL A 651 -16.43 19.52 -44.11
CA VAL A 651 -16.91 20.61 -45.00
C VAL A 651 -18.43 20.51 -45.26
N LYS A 652 -19.18 19.95 -44.31
CA LYS A 652 -20.65 19.97 -44.37
C LYS A 652 -21.24 20.17 -42.98
N GLU A 653 -20.99 21.33 -42.39
CA GLU A 653 -21.93 21.98 -41.48
C GLU A 653 -21.41 23.41 -41.23
N ASP A 654 -22.35 24.34 -41.06
CA ASP A 654 -22.15 25.76 -40.79
C ASP A 654 -21.76 26.67 -41.96
N SER A 655 -22.61 26.64 -43.00
CA SER A 655 -23.01 27.88 -43.66
C SER A 655 -24.37 28.31 -43.11
N ASN A 656 -24.41 29.23 -42.14
CA ASN A 656 -25.52 30.16 -41.91
C ASN A 656 -25.19 31.24 -40.86
N ALA A 657 -25.63 32.46 -41.16
CA ALA A 657 -25.66 33.70 -40.35
C ALA A 657 -24.31 34.48 -40.25
N VAL A 658 -24.05 35.48 -41.11
CA VAL A 658 -24.67 36.82 -41.30
C VAL A 658 -24.30 37.84 -40.21
N ASP A 659 -23.55 38.85 -40.66
CA ASP A 659 -23.48 40.27 -40.30
C ASP A 659 -23.37 40.73 -38.84
N ASN A 660 -22.31 41.49 -38.51
CA ASN A 660 -22.31 42.97 -38.67
C ASN A 660 -21.12 43.66 -37.96
N LYS A 661 -20.63 44.72 -38.60
CA LYS A 661 -20.15 46.00 -38.03
C LYS A 661 -18.81 46.03 -37.27
N THR A 662 -17.74 46.56 -37.86
CA THR A 662 -17.32 47.99 -38.10
C THR A 662 -16.34 48.51 -37.04
N ASN A 663 -15.16 48.90 -37.54
CA ASN A 663 -14.34 50.07 -37.23
C ASN A 663 -14.37 50.67 -35.81
N SER A 664 -13.17 50.81 -35.24
CA SER A 664 -12.62 52.14 -34.94
C SER A 664 -11.14 52.04 -34.62
N GLU A 665 -10.33 52.63 -35.49
CA GLU A 665 -9.05 53.25 -35.13
C GLU A 665 -9.34 54.36 -34.12
N ASP A 666 -8.47 54.56 -33.12
CA ASP A 666 -7.94 55.90 -32.91
C ASP A 666 -6.67 55.92 -32.05
N ASN A 667 -5.80 56.78 -32.55
CA ASN A 667 -4.53 57.28 -32.03
C ASN A 667 -4.65 57.81 -30.59
N ASP A 668 -3.55 57.76 -29.82
CA ASP A 668 -2.92 59.03 -29.45
C ASP A 668 -1.50 58.91 -28.90
N ALA A 669 -0.76 59.98 -29.18
CA ALA A 669 0.67 60.08 -29.18
C ALA A 669 1.27 60.71 -27.91
N SER A 670 2.56 60.44 -27.73
CA SER A 670 3.58 61.34 -27.14
C SER A 670 3.51 61.62 -25.62
N THR A 671 4.59 61.58 -24.84
CA THR A 671 5.73 62.49 -24.95
C THR A 671 6.90 62.08 -24.02
N ASN A 672 8.10 62.04 -24.60
CA ASN A 672 9.35 62.68 -24.18
C ASN A 672 9.98 62.60 -22.76
N LYS A 673 11.29 62.27 -22.82
CA LYS A 673 12.45 62.79 -22.05
C LYS A 673 12.56 62.35 -20.58
N SER A 674 13.73 62.05 -19.99
CA SER A 674 15.10 62.50 -20.26
C SER A 674 16.14 61.65 -19.50
N LYS A 675 17.37 61.66 -20.03
CA LYS A 675 18.64 61.12 -19.51
C LYS A 675 19.04 61.63 -18.11
N SER A 676 19.83 60.85 -17.37
CA SER A 676 21.12 61.30 -16.80
C SER A 676 21.97 60.15 -16.20
N ASN A 677 23.29 60.35 -16.29
CA ASN A 677 24.42 59.47 -15.94
C ASN A 677 24.79 59.50 -14.44
N SER A 678 25.41 58.42 -13.94
CA SER A 678 26.70 58.41 -13.20
C SER A 678 27.11 56.95 -12.91
N LYS A 679 28.22 56.44 -13.48
CA LYS A 679 29.62 56.40 -12.99
C LYS A 679 29.86 55.55 -11.71
N ASN A 680 30.50 54.40 -11.96
CA ASN A 680 31.62 53.74 -11.27
C ASN A 680 32.07 54.27 -9.88
N ASP A 681 32.32 53.37 -8.92
CA ASP A 681 33.68 52.90 -8.62
C ASP A 681 33.76 51.85 -7.47
N ALA A 682 34.80 51.01 -7.58
CA ALA A 682 35.55 50.24 -6.56
C ALA A 682 34.84 49.16 -5.71
N ASN A 683 35.13 47.85 -5.79
CA ASN A 683 36.37 47.04 -5.73
C ASN A 683 36.74 46.53 -4.31
N THR A 684 37.10 45.24 -4.25
CA THR A 684 37.65 44.41 -3.13
C THR A 684 36.63 43.84 -2.12
N LYS A 685 36.60 42.55 -1.73
CA LYS A 685 37.62 41.48 -1.73
C LYS A 685 36.96 40.09 -1.71
N SER A 686 37.48 39.21 -2.56
CA SER A 686 37.39 37.75 -2.50
C SER A 686 38.19 37.20 -1.31
N THR A 687 37.72 36.09 -0.72
CA THR A 687 38.48 34.85 -0.40
C THR A 687 37.71 34.04 0.65
N ASN A 688 37.05 32.94 0.25
CA ASN A 688 36.81 31.73 1.06
C ASN A 688 35.94 30.64 0.40
N SER A 689 35.48 30.82 -0.84
CA SER A 689 34.60 29.85 -1.53
C SER A 689 35.33 28.75 -2.34
N LYS A 690 36.63 28.91 -2.62
CA LYS A 690 37.38 27.98 -3.51
C LYS A 690 37.88 26.70 -2.83
N ASP A 691 38.13 26.68 -1.52
CA ASP A 691 38.75 25.52 -0.87
C ASP A 691 37.77 24.40 -0.48
N VAL A 692 36.49 24.70 -0.28
CA VAL A 692 35.48 23.68 0.06
C VAL A 692 35.00 22.92 -1.19
N ARG A 693 34.97 23.59 -2.36
CA ARG A 693 34.62 22.97 -3.66
C ARG A 693 35.69 21.98 -4.14
N ASN A 694 36.97 22.34 -3.97
CA ASN A 694 38.10 21.49 -4.36
C ASN A 694 38.22 20.18 -3.55
N ARG A 695 37.73 20.16 -2.30
CA ARG A 695 37.80 18.96 -1.44
C ARG A 695 36.71 17.93 -1.77
N ARG A 696 35.52 18.37 -2.19
CA ARG A 696 34.45 17.49 -2.71
C ARG A 696 34.73 16.97 -4.11
N GLU A 697 35.38 17.77 -4.97
CA GLU A 697 35.82 17.30 -6.31
C GLU A 697 36.96 16.28 -6.25
N ARG A 698 37.89 16.37 -5.29
CA ARG A 698 38.95 15.36 -5.12
C ARG A 698 38.42 14.00 -4.66
N ASN A 699 37.44 13.97 -3.77
CA ASN A 699 36.86 12.71 -3.29
C ASN A 699 35.92 12.06 -4.32
N LYS A 700 35.25 12.85 -5.19
CA LYS A 700 34.52 12.32 -6.35
C LYS A 700 35.44 11.86 -7.48
N ARG A 701 36.57 12.52 -7.71
CA ARG A 701 37.62 12.08 -8.66
C ARG A 701 38.27 10.74 -8.27
N ALA A 702 38.45 10.49 -6.97
CA ALA A 702 39.01 9.21 -6.50
C ALA A 702 38.06 8.02 -6.68
N ALA A 703 36.74 8.22 -6.57
CA ALA A 703 35.74 7.17 -6.81
C ALA A 703 35.42 6.98 -8.30
N ALA A 704 35.45 8.05 -9.11
CA ALA A 704 35.24 7.97 -10.56
C ALA A 704 36.43 7.30 -11.29
N ASN A 705 37.65 7.43 -10.77
CA ASN A 705 38.83 6.76 -11.33
C ASN A 705 38.88 5.24 -11.07
N ALA A 706 38.02 4.70 -10.20
CA ALA A 706 37.94 3.26 -9.93
C ALA A 706 36.88 2.53 -10.80
N LEU A 707 35.96 3.26 -11.45
CA LEU A 707 34.92 2.71 -12.34
C LEU A 707 35.10 3.11 -13.81
N ILE A 708 36.09 3.96 -14.11
CA ILE A 708 36.40 4.49 -15.45
C ILE A 708 37.90 4.29 -15.71
N GLY A 709 38.34 3.04 -15.65
CA GLY A 709 39.73 2.62 -15.86
C GLY A 709 39.95 1.81 -17.14
N GLY A 710 39.06 1.89 -18.12
CA GLY A 710 39.26 1.24 -19.42
C GLY A 710 39.80 2.25 -20.42
N LYS A 711 41.13 2.28 -20.61
CA LYS A 711 41.77 3.04 -21.70
C LYS A 711 41.01 2.77 -23.01
N MET A 712 40.70 3.80 -23.79
CA MET A 712 40.25 3.63 -25.19
C MET A 712 41.35 3.02 -26.09
N ILE A 713 42.53 2.73 -25.53
CA ILE A 713 43.70 2.16 -26.19
C ILE A 713 44.33 1.20 -25.19
N ASP A 714 44.16 -0.11 -25.38
CA ASP A 714 45.03 -1.07 -24.70
C ASP A 714 46.41 -1.03 -25.37
N ASP A 715 47.43 -0.66 -24.59
CA ASP A 715 48.84 -0.63 -24.99
C ASP A 715 49.41 -2.02 -25.33
N LYS A 716 48.58 -3.08 -25.31
CA LYS A 716 49.01 -4.47 -25.53
C LYS A 716 48.71 -5.05 -26.92
N ASP A 717 47.92 -4.36 -27.75
CA ASP A 717 47.69 -4.74 -29.17
C ASP A 717 48.08 -3.59 -30.13
N MET A 718 49.20 -2.92 -29.83
CA MET A 718 49.77 -1.77 -30.55
C MET A 718 51.08 -2.07 -31.27
#